data_AF-A0A497EXL0-F1
#
_entry.id   AF-A0A497EXL0-F1
#
_cell.length_a   1.000
_cell.length_b   1.000
_cell.length_c   1.000
_cell.angle_alpha   90.00
_cell.angle_beta   90.00
_cell.angle_gamma   90.00
#
_symmetry.space_group_name_H-M   'P 1'
#
loop_
_entity.id
_entity.type
_entity.pdbx_description
1 polymer ?
#
loop_
_entity_poly.entity_id
_entity_poly.type
_entity_poly.pdbx_seq_one_letter_code
_entity_poly.pdbx_strand_id
1 'polypeptide(L)'
;MFSSSSFIYLIESIYALMSCRPKLELMVAIAISITALLLLHHNKEFINRSSMIKSIRMRVESYKKACHSIELSGNVKLKINNLGMLFEATLYLFMLLTFTVLLSDLWLLEILAISLCIYAIIDRLDKALFKPPPPEYRRISKRWYVSFVVNHARLRNLALRIENMIKDELESAGLYVSGFNYACKIVVLLFTAILFSLFSICTLKITFFNITENPSMLLLCFMPLLLPLIPLLSLKMKKGDRRRGVEEELPYLALYASIAQGMGIPLYESIRKLAHTGLFPYLTKESLIIDRNINLIGMDPATAMIRTIRKHPSRKFKDLVYGYTSILKSGGDLCRYLEECAKNLLSDLKFRWKLYADQATNIGESLTIIFLMSTIVIVAGSMIMPINTVELLVKYNYFILPAMTITSYSLIHLIQPKIKDSFKPKLTQLILAFIPTSLTCYILIIEPWVKTLLCLLCLSIAVYVPYYKYSREVYGIDSSLEDFLRDIIEMRKIGYSVSKAILYISSQRNYNKSLDSLIKALSSIIRVKGSLIDAYKTAKSWLSKFTLWVLNEVELIGNAPPITLEELISFIRGVNEARREAKKLFTLYEVLVYVTPFFLALVVTGSYYMLVVYSLTLSKATSILGFPTISVPPALLSEAKMSIILSTFALSVLASKTINFTVANTLRCGVSMLLTLIAIPTSETLLKLLFSF
;
A
#
# COMPACT_ATOMS: atom_id res chain seq x y z
N MET A 1 16.16 -32.47 -50.15
CA MET A 1 17.47 -33.16 -50.08
C MET A 1 18.45 -32.40 -50.93
N PHE A 2 19.49 -31.82 -50.33
CA PHE A 2 20.63 -31.26 -51.07
C PHE A 2 21.40 -32.43 -51.69
N SER A 3 21.72 -32.40 -52.98
CA SER A 3 22.61 -33.40 -53.58
C SER A 3 23.97 -33.33 -52.89
N SER A 4 24.62 -34.47 -52.64
CA SER A 4 25.94 -34.54 -52.01
C SER A 4 26.99 -33.64 -52.70
N SER A 5 26.87 -33.48 -54.03
CA SER A 5 27.69 -32.56 -54.83
C SER A 5 27.48 -31.08 -54.51
N SER A 6 26.25 -30.65 -54.20
CA SER A 6 25.94 -29.25 -53.86
C SER A 6 26.49 -28.85 -52.48
N PHE A 7 26.57 -29.79 -51.54
CA PHE A 7 27.12 -29.58 -50.20
C PHE A 7 28.65 -29.49 -50.23
N ILE A 8 29.30 -30.34 -51.02
CA ILE A 8 30.77 -30.33 -51.24
C ILE A 8 31.21 -29.01 -51.90
N TYR A 9 30.48 -28.52 -52.91
CA TYR A 9 30.77 -27.23 -53.55
C TYR A 9 30.48 -26.00 -52.66
N LEU A 10 29.51 -26.09 -51.74
CA LEU A 10 29.27 -25.05 -50.74
C LEU A 10 30.49 -24.95 -49.80
N ILE A 11 31.00 -26.10 -49.35
CA ILE A 11 32.18 -26.20 -48.49
C ILE A 11 33.42 -25.64 -49.22
N GLU A 12 33.64 -25.96 -50.50
CA GLU A 12 34.73 -25.38 -51.31
C GLU A 12 34.62 -23.86 -51.45
N SER A 13 33.42 -23.33 -51.70
CA SER A 13 33.20 -21.88 -51.83
C SER A 13 33.37 -21.11 -50.51
N ILE A 14 33.07 -21.75 -49.38
CA ILE A 14 33.31 -21.23 -48.04
C ILE A 14 34.82 -21.29 -47.72
N TYR A 15 35.52 -22.34 -48.17
CA TYR A 15 36.98 -22.46 -48.09
C TYR A 15 37.70 -21.37 -48.89
N ALA A 16 37.21 -21.05 -50.09
CA ALA A 16 37.75 -19.97 -50.92
C ALA A 16 37.57 -18.57 -50.28
N LEU A 17 36.56 -18.39 -49.43
CA LEU A 17 36.37 -17.16 -48.63
C LEU A 17 37.33 -17.07 -47.43
N MET A 18 37.95 -18.18 -47.03
CA MET A 18 38.88 -18.28 -45.90
C MET A 18 40.32 -18.13 -46.40
N SER A 19 40.75 -16.91 -46.67
CA SER A 19 42.09 -16.59 -47.18
C SER A 19 43.27 -16.87 -46.22
N CYS A 20 43.04 -17.53 -45.07
CA CYS A 20 44.07 -18.05 -44.15
C CYS A 20 43.44 -19.09 -43.18
N ARG A 21 44.26 -20.01 -42.63
CA ARG A 21 43.84 -21.13 -41.76
C ARG A 21 42.69 -20.73 -40.82
N PRO A 22 41.52 -21.40 -40.86
CA PRO A 22 40.37 -20.95 -40.10
C PRO A 22 40.61 -21.12 -38.60
N LYS A 23 40.43 -20.04 -37.83
CA LYS A 23 40.27 -20.15 -36.37
C LYS A 23 39.00 -20.95 -36.09
N LEU A 24 39.10 -21.96 -35.21
CA LEU A 24 38.02 -22.88 -34.83
C LEU A 24 36.69 -22.14 -34.51
N GLU A 25 36.79 -20.97 -33.88
CA GLU A 25 35.69 -20.06 -33.54
C GLU A 25 34.83 -19.65 -34.75
N LEU A 26 35.46 -19.34 -35.89
CA LEU A 26 34.76 -18.88 -37.08
C LEU A 26 34.02 -20.03 -37.76
N MET A 27 34.58 -21.24 -37.70
CA MET A 27 33.94 -22.45 -38.24
C MET A 27 32.69 -22.82 -37.43
N VAL A 28 32.77 -22.75 -36.09
CA VAL A 28 31.61 -23.01 -35.22
C VAL A 28 30.50 -21.99 -35.46
N ALA A 29 30.83 -20.70 -35.59
CA ALA A 29 29.83 -19.67 -35.88
C ALA A 29 29.17 -19.85 -37.26
N ILE A 30 29.95 -20.19 -38.29
CA ILE A 30 29.42 -20.47 -39.63
C ILE A 30 28.53 -21.72 -39.62
N ALA A 31 28.94 -22.78 -38.92
CA ALA A 31 28.13 -24.00 -38.78
C ALA A 31 26.78 -23.71 -38.11
N ILE A 32 26.76 -22.92 -37.03
CA ILE A 32 25.52 -22.50 -36.34
C ILE A 32 24.64 -21.62 -37.26
N SER A 33 25.24 -20.73 -38.05
CA SER A 33 24.48 -19.92 -39.02
C SER A 33 23.85 -20.77 -40.12
N ILE A 34 24.56 -21.79 -40.61
CA ILE A 34 24.08 -22.67 -41.67
C ILE A 34 22.96 -23.56 -41.15
N THR A 35 23.10 -24.14 -39.95
CA THR A 35 22.04 -24.94 -39.32
C THR A 35 20.82 -24.09 -39.00
N ALA A 36 21.00 -22.85 -38.52
CA ALA A 36 19.91 -21.89 -38.32
C ALA A 36 19.19 -21.54 -39.62
N LEU A 37 19.92 -21.23 -40.71
CA LEU A 37 19.34 -20.94 -42.02
C LEU A 37 18.53 -22.13 -42.59
N LEU A 38 19.01 -23.36 -42.39
CA LEU A 38 18.37 -24.59 -42.86
C LEU A 38 17.13 -24.98 -42.02
N LEU A 39 17.17 -24.78 -40.70
CA LEU A 39 16.07 -25.15 -39.79
C LEU A 39 14.98 -24.07 -39.67
N LEU A 40 15.34 -22.77 -39.75
CA LEU A 40 14.44 -21.65 -39.39
C LEU A 40 13.77 -20.96 -40.58
N HIS A 41 14.27 -21.12 -41.80
CA HIS A 41 13.75 -20.44 -43.00
C HIS A 41 13.27 -21.44 -44.05
N HIS A 42 12.19 -22.15 -43.74
CA HIS A 42 11.47 -23.00 -44.71
C HIS A 42 10.47 -22.20 -45.57
N ASN A 43 10.73 -20.90 -45.82
CA ASN A 43 9.91 -20.09 -46.72
C ASN A 43 10.65 -19.84 -48.03
N LYS A 44 9.92 -20.07 -49.14
CA LYS A 44 10.36 -20.37 -50.51
C LYS A 44 11.24 -19.33 -51.23
N GLU A 45 11.75 -18.28 -50.59
CA GLU A 45 12.49 -17.19 -51.25
C GLU A 45 14.03 -17.29 -51.14
N PHE A 46 14.58 -18.16 -50.28
CA PHE A 46 16.04 -18.36 -50.15
C PHE A 46 16.63 -19.47 -51.04
N ILE A 47 15.90 -19.89 -52.07
CA ILE A 47 16.28 -21.02 -52.94
C ILE A 47 17.41 -20.64 -53.92
N ASN A 48 17.67 -19.34 -54.13
CA ASN A 48 18.74 -18.90 -55.04
C ASN A 48 20.13 -18.93 -54.37
N ARG A 49 21.06 -19.71 -54.93
CA ARG A 49 22.46 -19.89 -54.47
C ARG A 49 23.19 -18.57 -54.18
N SER A 50 22.91 -17.53 -54.98
CA SER A 50 23.52 -16.20 -54.83
C SER A 50 23.05 -15.43 -53.59
N SER A 51 21.79 -15.58 -53.17
CA SER A 51 21.25 -14.89 -52.00
C SER A 51 21.75 -15.52 -50.69
N MET A 52 21.92 -16.85 -50.66
CA MET A 52 22.49 -17.57 -49.53
C MET A 52 23.97 -17.24 -49.32
N ILE A 53 24.77 -17.17 -50.39
CA ILE A 53 26.18 -16.75 -50.30
C ILE A 53 26.29 -15.30 -49.83
N LYS A 54 25.40 -14.41 -50.30
CA LYS A 54 25.38 -13.00 -49.88
C LYS A 54 25.00 -12.85 -48.40
N SER A 55 24.03 -13.62 -47.91
CA SER A 55 23.61 -13.58 -46.50
C SER A 55 24.69 -14.12 -45.56
N ILE A 56 25.34 -15.23 -45.92
CA ILE A 56 26.47 -15.80 -45.17
C ILE A 56 27.64 -14.81 -45.15
N ARG A 57 27.97 -14.17 -46.28
CA ARG A 57 29.04 -13.17 -46.35
C ARG A 57 28.77 -11.97 -45.42
N MET A 58 27.55 -11.42 -45.43
CA MET A 58 27.19 -10.33 -44.52
C MET A 58 27.23 -10.75 -43.04
N ARG A 59 26.78 -11.96 -42.71
CA ARG A 59 26.84 -12.50 -41.35
C ARG A 59 28.29 -12.68 -40.88
N VAL A 60 29.17 -13.24 -41.71
CA VAL A 60 30.60 -13.39 -41.40
C VAL A 60 31.28 -12.03 -41.18
N GLU A 61 30.98 -11.03 -42.01
CA GLU A 61 31.48 -9.67 -41.80
C GLU A 61 30.96 -9.04 -40.49
N SER A 62 29.69 -9.30 -40.14
CA SER A 62 29.09 -8.80 -38.88
C SER A 62 29.71 -9.45 -37.64
N TYR A 63 30.10 -10.73 -37.73
CA TYR A 63 30.78 -11.45 -36.65
C TYR A 63 32.21 -10.93 -36.47
N LYS A 64 32.92 -10.61 -37.56
CA LYS A 64 34.25 -9.98 -37.49
C LYS A 64 34.23 -8.62 -36.78
N LYS A 65 33.13 -7.85 -36.95
CA LYS A 65 32.89 -6.52 -36.36
C LYS A 65 32.24 -6.54 -34.96
N ALA A 66 32.07 -7.71 -34.34
CA ALA A 66 31.34 -7.82 -33.08
C ALA A 66 32.06 -7.15 -31.89
N CYS A 67 31.27 -6.54 -31.00
CA CYS A 67 31.75 -5.64 -29.95
C CYS A 67 32.26 -6.31 -28.67
N HIS A 68 31.82 -7.55 -28.37
CA HIS A 68 32.19 -8.26 -27.15
C HIS A 68 32.85 -9.60 -27.47
N SER A 69 33.81 -10.04 -26.65
CA SER A 69 34.45 -11.36 -26.77
C SER A 69 34.41 -12.09 -25.43
N ILE A 70 33.97 -13.35 -25.44
CA ILE A 70 33.94 -14.25 -24.29
C ILE A 70 34.99 -15.35 -24.48
N GLU A 71 35.88 -15.50 -23.50
CA GLU A 71 36.84 -16.60 -23.42
C GLU A 71 36.15 -17.84 -22.84
N LEU A 72 36.06 -18.93 -23.61
CA LEU A 72 35.41 -20.16 -23.16
C LEU A 72 36.41 -21.17 -22.56
N SER A 73 37.69 -21.12 -22.99
CA SER A 73 38.80 -21.92 -22.47
C SER A 73 40.09 -21.60 -23.25
N GLY A 74 41.19 -21.31 -22.53
CA GLY A 74 42.61 -21.30 -22.94
C GLY A 74 43.03 -20.58 -24.23
N ASN A 75 42.43 -20.95 -25.37
CA ASN A 75 42.76 -20.46 -26.71
C ASN A 75 41.53 -20.14 -27.59
N VAL A 76 40.29 -20.17 -27.05
CA VAL A 76 39.04 -19.94 -27.80
C VAL A 76 38.27 -18.72 -27.27
N LYS A 77 38.17 -17.66 -28.10
CA LYS A 77 37.43 -16.41 -27.86
C LYS A 77 36.23 -16.29 -28.82
N LEU A 78 35.02 -16.53 -28.33
CA LEU A 78 33.81 -16.29 -29.14
C LEU A 78 33.42 -14.81 -29.11
N LYS A 79 33.19 -14.21 -30.29
CA LYS A 79 32.73 -12.83 -30.40
C LYS A 79 31.21 -12.77 -30.45
N ILE A 80 30.60 -11.91 -29.64
CA ILE A 80 29.15 -11.81 -29.47
C ILE A 80 28.69 -10.38 -29.69
N ASN A 81 27.58 -10.24 -30.42
CA ASN A 81 26.98 -8.96 -30.76
C ASN A 81 25.91 -8.52 -29.74
N ASN A 82 25.18 -9.46 -29.12
CA ASN A 82 24.11 -9.14 -28.18
C ASN A 82 24.09 -10.11 -26.97
N LEU A 83 24.65 -9.67 -25.84
CA LEU A 83 24.73 -10.42 -24.59
C LEU A 83 23.37 -10.83 -24.01
N GLY A 84 22.32 -10.04 -24.23
CA GLY A 84 20.98 -10.35 -23.72
C GLY A 84 20.36 -11.59 -24.39
N MET A 85 20.59 -11.74 -25.70
CA MET A 85 20.11 -12.90 -26.47
C MET A 85 20.89 -14.16 -26.13
N LEU A 86 22.19 -14.02 -25.77
CA LEU A 86 23.00 -15.12 -25.25
C LEU A 86 22.48 -15.60 -23.89
N PHE A 87 22.13 -14.67 -23.00
CA PHE A 87 21.52 -15.01 -21.71
C PHE A 87 20.17 -15.72 -21.88
N GLU A 88 19.32 -15.25 -22.81
CA GLU A 88 18.09 -15.97 -23.16
C GLU A 88 18.37 -17.38 -23.69
N ALA A 89 19.38 -17.56 -24.54
CA ALA A 89 19.78 -18.88 -25.02
C ALA A 89 20.26 -19.81 -23.88
N THR A 90 21.00 -19.29 -22.90
CA THR A 90 21.40 -20.07 -21.71
C THR A 90 20.21 -20.46 -20.83
N LEU A 91 19.19 -19.60 -20.73
CA LEU A 91 17.93 -19.93 -20.06
C LEU A 91 17.18 -21.05 -20.79
N TYR A 92 17.11 -21.02 -22.12
CA TYR A 92 16.50 -22.10 -22.90
C TYR A 92 17.28 -23.42 -22.81
N LEU A 93 18.61 -23.36 -22.69
CA LEU A 93 19.46 -24.52 -22.45
C LEU A 93 19.20 -25.14 -21.06
N PHE A 94 19.03 -24.30 -20.04
CA PHE A 94 18.60 -24.76 -18.72
C PHE A 94 17.19 -25.37 -18.76
N MET A 95 16.24 -24.75 -19.49
CA MET A 95 14.90 -25.30 -19.70
C MET A 95 14.93 -26.67 -20.39
N LEU A 96 15.79 -26.86 -21.41
CA LEU A 96 15.98 -28.14 -22.09
C LEU A 96 16.44 -29.23 -21.11
N LEU A 97 17.44 -28.92 -20.28
CA LEU A 97 17.93 -29.80 -19.22
C LEU A 97 16.84 -30.15 -18.20
N THR A 98 15.99 -29.18 -17.83
CA THR A 98 14.87 -29.47 -16.93
C THR A 98 13.80 -30.32 -17.60
N PHE A 99 13.44 -30.08 -18.88
CA PHE A 99 12.41 -30.84 -19.58
C PHE A 99 12.80 -32.30 -19.83
N THR A 100 14.06 -32.57 -20.16
CA THR A 100 14.59 -33.95 -20.32
C THR A 100 14.52 -34.75 -19.01
N VAL A 101 14.57 -34.07 -17.86
CA VAL A 101 14.45 -34.72 -16.54
C VAL A 101 12.97 -34.89 -16.13
N LEU A 102 12.08 -34.03 -16.61
CA LEU A 102 10.67 -33.94 -16.18
C LEU A 102 9.70 -34.83 -16.97
N LEU A 103 10.04 -35.13 -18.23
CA LEU A 103 9.16 -35.79 -19.19
C LEU A 103 9.57 -37.23 -19.54
N SER A 104 10.48 -37.83 -18.76
CA SER A 104 11.02 -39.18 -18.98
C SER A 104 9.96 -40.26 -19.21
N ASP A 105 8.76 -40.07 -18.64
CA ASP A 105 7.66 -41.04 -18.68
C ASP A 105 6.66 -40.76 -19.83
N LEU A 106 6.81 -39.66 -20.58
CA LEU A 106 5.92 -39.19 -21.65
C LEU A 106 6.71 -38.82 -22.91
N TRP A 107 7.29 -39.83 -23.57
CA TRP A 107 8.25 -39.67 -24.66
C TRP A 107 7.81 -38.75 -25.80
N LEU A 108 6.53 -38.76 -26.18
CA LEU A 108 6.04 -37.97 -27.32
C LEU A 108 6.07 -36.46 -27.03
N LEU A 109 5.77 -36.10 -25.78
CA LEU A 109 5.78 -34.72 -25.29
C LEU A 109 7.21 -34.27 -24.97
N GLU A 110 8.07 -35.20 -24.54
CA GLU A 110 9.51 -35.00 -24.39
C GLU A 110 10.17 -34.65 -25.72
N ILE A 111 9.93 -35.42 -26.79
CA ILE A 111 10.48 -35.16 -28.13
C ILE A 111 10.00 -33.81 -28.68
N LEU A 112 8.74 -33.45 -28.44
CA LEU A 112 8.17 -32.18 -28.90
C LEU A 112 8.73 -30.99 -28.11
N ALA A 113 8.94 -31.14 -26.80
CA ALA A 113 9.57 -30.12 -25.96
C ALA A 113 11.07 -29.95 -26.28
N ILE A 114 11.81 -31.05 -26.43
CA ILE A 114 13.22 -31.04 -26.83
C ILE A 114 13.38 -30.37 -28.20
N SER A 115 12.56 -30.73 -29.18
CA SER A 115 12.64 -30.13 -30.52
C SER A 115 12.34 -28.63 -30.52
N LEU A 116 11.35 -28.16 -29.76
CA LEU A 116 11.05 -26.73 -29.59
C LEU A 116 12.15 -25.98 -28.84
N CYS A 117 12.75 -26.59 -27.81
CA CYS A 117 13.84 -25.99 -27.05
C CYS A 117 15.12 -25.91 -27.90
N ILE A 118 15.48 -26.96 -28.64
CA ILE A 118 16.61 -26.96 -29.57
C ILE A 118 16.38 -25.87 -30.63
N TYR A 119 15.17 -25.77 -31.19
CA TYR A 119 14.80 -24.72 -32.14
C TYR A 119 15.01 -23.31 -31.56
N ALA A 120 14.52 -23.06 -30.35
CA ALA A 120 14.64 -21.76 -29.67
C ALA A 120 16.10 -21.41 -29.32
N ILE A 121 16.90 -22.40 -28.89
CA ILE A 121 18.33 -22.25 -28.60
C ILE A 121 19.08 -21.84 -29.88
N ILE A 122 18.84 -22.53 -30.99
CA ILE A 122 19.51 -22.25 -32.27
C ILE A 122 19.14 -20.85 -32.78
N ASP A 123 17.86 -20.46 -32.76
CA ASP A 123 17.41 -19.11 -33.21
C ASP A 123 18.02 -17.98 -32.35
N ARG A 124 18.09 -18.17 -31.03
CA ARG A 124 18.62 -17.15 -30.11
C ARG A 124 20.15 -17.07 -30.16
N LEU A 125 20.85 -18.19 -30.29
CA LEU A 125 22.30 -18.22 -30.51
C LEU A 125 22.68 -17.55 -31.84
N ASP A 126 21.95 -17.83 -32.93
CA ASP A 126 22.18 -17.19 -34.24
C ASP A 126 22.05 -15.66 -34.13
N LYS A 127 20.99 -15.17 -33.48
CA LYS A 127 20.78 -13.72 -33.27
C LYS A 127 21.72 -13.10 -32.24
N ALA A 128 22.31 -13.88 -31.33
CA ALA A 128 23.32 -13.40 -30.37
C ALA A 128 24.69 -13.20 -31.05
N LEU A 129 25.05 -14.12 -31.95
CA LEU A 129 26.31 -14.10 -32.69
C LEU A 129 26.27 -13.11 -33.87
N PHE A 130 25.15 -13.05 -34.60
CA PHE A 130 24.99 -12.23 -35.80
C PHE A 130 23.99 -11.08 -35.59
N LYS A 131 24.34 -9.87 -36.03
CA LYS A 131 23.43 -8.71 -35.97
C LYS A 131 22.36 -8.90 -37.05
N PRO A 132 21.04 -8.97 -36.74
CA PRO A 132 20.03 -9.01 -37.78
C PRO A 132 20.10 -7.71 -38.61
N PRO A 133 19.83 -7.75 -39.93
CA PRO A 133 19.72 -6.52 -40.71
C PRO A 133 18.69 -5.60 -40.04
N PRO A 134 18.94 -4.27 -39.98
CA PRO A 134 18.04 -3.37 -39.26
C PRO A 134 16.64 -3.45 -39.90
N PRO A 135 15.59 -3.78 -39.13
CA PRO A 135 14.23 -3.55 -39.61
C PRO A 135 14.03 -2.04 -39.80
N GLU A 136 13.19 -1.66 -40.77
CA GLU A 136 12.78 -0.27 -40.97
C GLU A 136 12.37 0.37 -39.64
N TYR A 137 12.94 1.55 -39.41
CA TYR A 137 12.98 2.19 -38.11
C TYR A 137 11.57 2.43 -37.55
N ARG A 138 11.18 1.71 -36.49
CA ARG A 138 10.06 2.09 -35.64
C ARG A 138 10.55 2.13 -34.20
N ARG A 139 10.68 3.34 -33.63
CA ARG A 139 11.12 3.56 -32.25
C ARG A 139 10.21 2.79 -31.29
N ILE A 140 10.74 1.74 -30.68
CA ILE A 140 10.11 1.04 -29.57
C ILE A 140 11.02 1.17 -28.35
N SER A 141 10.42 1.44 -27.19
CA SER A 141 11.11 1.91 -25.98
C SER A 141 12.27 1.00 -25.52
N LYS A 142 13.30 1.61 -24.89
CA LYS A 142 14.55 0.98 -24.40
C LYS A 142 14.39 -0.14 -23.34
N ARG A 143 13.18 -0.62 -23.02
CA ARG A 143 12.94 -1.60 -21.94
C ARG A 143 12.84 -3.02 -22.50
N TRP A 144 13.62 -3.95 -21.94
CA TRP A 144 13.75 -5.33 -22.42
C TRP A 144 12.40 -6.07 -22.53
N TYR A 145 11.49 -5.87 -21.57
CA TYR A 145 10.18 -6.54 -21.55
C TYR A 145 9.25 -6.05 -22.67
N VAL A 146 9.40 -4.80 -23.13
CA VAL A 146 8.62 -4.29 -24.27
C VAL A 146 9.16 -4.89 -25.57
N SER A 147 10.48 -4.97 -25.71
CA SER A 147 11.14 -5.64 -26.84
C SER A 147 10.72 -7.11 -26.95
N PHE A 148 10.72 -7.84 -25.82
CA PHE A 148 10.31 -9.24 -25.76
C PHE A 148 8.87 -9.45 -26.27
N VAL A 149 7.92 -8.64 -25.80
CA VAL A 149 6.50 -8.77 -26.20
C VAL A 149 6.29 -8.39 -27.66
N VAL A 150 6.96 -7.35 -28.14
CA VAL A 150 6.82 -6.86 -29.52
C VAL A 150 7.33 -7.86 -30.55
N ASN A 151 8.43 -8.57 -30.23
CA ASN A 151 9.06 -9.53 -31.13
C ASN A 151 8.21 -10.80 -31.36
N HIS A 152 7.18 -11.04 -30.54
CA HIS A 152 6.31 -12.21 -30.64
C HIS A 152 4.87 -11.81 -31.00
N ALA A 153 4.39 -12.22 -32.17
CA ALA A 153 3.07 -11.81 -32.69
C ALA A 153 1.89 -12.13 -31.76
N ARG A 154 1.90 -13.30 -31.11
CA ARG A 154 0.83 -13.72 -30.17
C ARG A 154 0.83 -12.89 -28.88
N LEU A 155 2.00 -12.63 -28.30
CA LEU A 155 2.13 -11.80 -27.10
C LEU A 155 1.75 -10.34 -27.36
N ARG A 156 2.10 -9.82 -28.55
CA ARG A 156 1.69 -8.50 -29.00
C ARG A 156 0.17 -8.37 -29.10
N ASN A 157 -0.51 -9.35 -29.71
CA ASN A 157 -1.97 -9.33 -29.80
C ASN A 157 -2.64 -9.39 -28.42
N LEU A 158 -2.09 -10.18 -27.49
CA LEU A 158 -2.53 -10.19 -26.10
C LEU A 158 -2.31 -8.83 -25.41
N ALA A 159 -1.15 -8.22 -25.59
CA ALA A 159 -0.85 -6.90 -25.04
C ALA A 159 -1.78 -5.81 -25.58
N LEU A 160 -2.15 -5.85 -26.86
CA LEU A 160 -3.11 -4.92 -27.46
C LEU A 160 -4.53 -5.09 -26.90
N ARG A 161 -4.98 -6.34 -26.67
CA ARG A 161 -6.27 -6.60 -26.01
C ARG A 161 -6.28 -6.05 -24.58
N ILE A 162 -5.21 -6.33 -23.83
CA ILE A 162 -5.04 -5.85 -22.45
C ILE A 162 -4.96 -4.32 -22.42
N GLU A 163 -4.27 -3.69 -23.38
CA GLU A 163 -4.21 -2.23 -23.50
C GLU A 163 -5.61 -1.62 -23.71
N ASN A 164 -6.41 -2.16 -24.63
CA ASN A 164 -7.76 -1.66 -24.88
C ASN A 164 -8.65 -1.76 -23.64
N MET A 165 -8.49 -2.81 -22.83
CA MET A 165 -9.22 -2.94 -21.57
C MET A 165 -8.75 -1.95 -20.49
N ILE A 166 -7.44 -1.64 -20.43
CA ILE A 166 -6.82 -0.90 -19.33
C ILE A 166 -6.68 0.61 -19.63
N LYS A 167 -6.71 1.04 -20.90
CA LYS A 167 -6.47 2.43 -21.32
C LYS A 167 -7.35 3.44 -20.57
N ASP A 168 -8.64 3.15 -20.45
CA ASP A 168 -9.57 4.03 -19.72
C ASP A 168 -9.32 4.02 -18.21
N GLU A 169 -8.95 2.86 -17.65
CA GLU A 169 -8.62 2.74 -16.25
C GLU A 169 -7.32 3.49 -15.89
N LEU A 170 -6.30 3.48 -16.75
CA LEU A 170 -5.05 4.23 -16.59
C LEU A 170 -5.28 5.74 -16.53
N GLU A 171 -6.11 6.25 -17.44
CA GLU A 171 -6.46 7.67 -17.48
C GLU A 171 -7.25 8.07 -16.22
N SER A 172 -8.19 7.22 -15.79
CA SER A 172 -8.92 7.42 -14.54
C SER A 172 -8.02 7.34 -13.30
N ALA A 173 -6.98 6.50 -13.32
CA ALA A 173 -5.99 6.38 -12.26
C ALA A 173 -4.98 7.55 -12.23
N GLY A 174 -4.97 8.42 -13.25
CA GLY A 174 -4.03 9.54 -13.36
C GLY A 174 -2.61 9.11 -13.69
N LEU A 175 -2.44 7.94 -14.32
CA LEU A 175 -1.15 7.43 -14.74
C LEU A 175 -0.88 7.79 -16.20
N TYR A 176 -0.04 8.80 -16.42
CA TYR A 176 0.43 9.21 -17.76
C TYR A 176 1.55 8.31 -18.29
N VAL A 177 1.37 6.99 -18.19
CA VAL A 177 2.25 5.99 -18.81
C VAL A 177 1.53 5.46 -20.04
N SER A 178 2.26 5.22 -21.14
CA SER A 178 1.69 4.59 -22.34
C SER A 178 1.03 3.25 -22.00
N GLY A 179 -0.25 3.08 -22.37
CA GLY A 179 -1.04 1.89 -22.08
C GLY A 179 -0.36 0.59 -22.52
N PHE A 180 0.20 0.60 -23.73
CA PHE A 180 0.98 -0.52 -24.27
C PHE A 180 2.14 -0.98 -23.37
N ASN A 181 2.92 -0.06 -22.78
CA ASN A 181 4.03 -0.43 -21.89
C ASN A 181 3.54 -1.09 -20.60
N TYR A 182 2.39 -0.66 -20.09
CA TYR A 182 1.78 -1.26 -18.91
C TYR A 182 1.23 -2.66 -19.21
N ALA A 183 0.59 -2.83 -20.37
CA ALA A 183 0.13 -4.13 -20.86
C ALA A 183 1.30 -5.10 -21.06
N CYS A 184 2.40 -4.67 -21.68
CA CYS A 184 3.61 -5.49 -21.83
C CYS A 184 4.15 -5.99 -20.47
N LYS A 185 4.14 -5.13 -19.44
CA LYS A 185 4.58 -5.51 -18.09
C LYS A 185 3.71 -6.61 -17.50
N ILE A 186 2.38 -6.53 -17.68
CA ILE A 186 1.44 -7.56 -17.19
C ILE A 186 1.68 -8.89 -17.92
N VAL A 187 1.83 -8.86 -19.24
CA VAL A 187 2.07 -10.06 -20.05
C VAL A 187 3.36 -10.77 -19.64
N VAL A 188 4.44 -10.03 -19.43
CA VAL A 188 5.71 -10.63 -18.97
C VAL A 188 5.59 -11.19 -17.55
N LEU A 189 4.93 -10.49 -16.63
CA LEU A 189 4.69 -10.99 -15.27
C LEU A 189 3.86 -12.27 -15.26
N LEU A 190 2.84 -12.36 -16.13
CA LEU A 190 2.02 -13.54 -16.29
C LEU A 190 2.86 -14.72 -16.80
N PHE A 191 3.72 -14.50 -17.80
CA PHE A 191 4.59 -15.54 -18.31
C PHE A 191 5.60 -16.03 -17.26
N THR A 192 6.23 -15.11 -16.51
CA THR A 192 7.15 -15.48 -15.42
C THR A 192 6.45 -16.21 -14.28
N ALA A 193 5.21 -15.84 -13.97
CA ALA A 193 4.41 -16.48 -12.93
C ALA A 193 4.10 -17.94 -13.29
N ILE A 194 3.70 -18.20 -14.54
CA ILE A 194 3.45 -19.55 -15.04
C ILE A 194 4.73 -20.39 -14.92
N LEU A 195 5.87 -19.88 -15.37
CA LEU A 195 7.16 -20.60 -15.27
C LEU A 195 7.52 -20.95 -13.82
N PHE A 196 7.39 -20.01 -12.89
CA PHE A 196 7.72 -20.25 -11.49
C PHE A 196 6.75 -21.23 -10.82
N SER A 197 5.46 -21.19 -11.18
CA SER A 197 4.48 -22.17 -10.69
C SER A 197 4.80 -23.59 -11.18
N LEU A 198 5.17 -23.75 -12.45
CA LEU A 198 5.60 -25.04 -13.01
C LEU A 198 6.88 -25.54 -12.34
N PHE A 199 7.83 -24.65 -12.09
CA PHE A 199 9.05 -24.98 -11.34
C PHE A 199 8.74 -25.44 -9.92
N SER A 200 7.86 -24.75 -9.19
CA SER A 200 7.47 -25.11 -7.83
C SER A 200 6.80 -26.50 -7.78
N ILE A 201 5.88 -26.78 -8.71
CA ILE A 201 5.23 -28.10 -8.84
C ILE A 201 6.28 -29.19 -9.09
N CYS A 202 7.27 -28.92 -9.95
CA CYS A 202 8.36 -29.84 -10.22
C CYS A 202 9.21 -30.11 -8.96
N THR A 203 9.58 -29.07 -8.22
CA THR A 203 10.40 -29.23 -6.99
C THR A 203 9.68 -30.03 -5.90
N LEU A 204 8.36 -29.86 -5.75
CA LEU A 204 7.59 -30.64 -4.79
C LEU A 204 7.45 -32.10 -5.21
N LYS A 205 7.25 -32.38 -6.51
CA LYS A 205 7.20 -33.77 -7.01
C LYS A 205 8.53 -34.51 -6.78
N ILE A 206 9.66 -33.82 -6.89
CA ILE A 206 10.99 -34.40 -6.69
C ILE A 206 11.29 -34.63 -5.20
N THR A 207 10.87 -33.73 -4.31
CA THR A 207 11.23 -33.79 -2.87
C THR A 207 10.25 -34.59 -2.02
N PHE A 208 8.96 -34.60 -2.37
CA PHE A 208 7.91 -35.33 -1.64
C PHE A 208 7.16 -36.23 -2.63
N PHE A 209 7.54 -37.51 -2.66
CA PHE A 209 6.98 -38.53 -3.58
C PHE A 209 5.44 -38.62 -3.53
N ASN A 210 4.79 -38.15 -2.44
CA ASN A 210 3.34 -38.14 -2.26
C ASN A 210 2.77 -36.72 -2.09
N ILE A 211 2.37 -36.09 -3.20
CA ILE A 211 1.71 -34.76 -3.24
C ILE A 211 0.31 -34.79 -2.60
N THR A 212 -0.25 -35.97 -2.32
CA THR A 212 -1.66 -36.16 -1.95
C THR A 212 -1.97 -35.98 -0.46
N GLU A 213 -0.99 -36.03 0.44
CA GLU A 213 -1.27 -36.04 1.89
C GLU A 213 -1.47 -34.66 2.50
N ASN A 214 -0.99 -33.59 1.85
CA ASN A 214 -1.07 -32.22 2.38
C ASN A 214 -1.60 -31.23 1.32
N PRO A 215 -2.93 -31.00 1.24
CA PRO A 215 -3.53 -30.09 0.26
C PRO A 215 -3.04 -28.62 0.40
N SER A 216 -2.51 -28.25 1.58
CA SER A 216 -1.92 -26.94 1.84
C SER A 216 -0.64 -26.66 1.04
N MET A 217 0.16 -27.68 0.72
CA MET A 217 1.39 -27.50 -0.06
C MET A 217 1.12 -27.25 -1.55
N LEU A 218 0.01 -27.81 -2.09
CA LEU A 218 -0.41 -27.58 -3.46
C LEU A 218 -0.82 -26.11 -3.70
N LEU A 219 -1.47 -25.48 -2.71
CA LEU A 219 -1.83 -24.06 -2.75
C LEU A 219 -0.60 -23.14 -2.86
N LEU A 220 0.52 -23.52 -2.23
CA LEU A 220 1.76 -22.74 -2.27
C LEU A 220 2.37 -22.72 -3.68
N CYS A 221 2.21 -23.79 -4.47
CA CYS A 221 2.69 -23.83 -5.86
C CYS A 221 2.00 -22.84 -6.78
N PHE A 222 0.75 -22.48 -6.49
CA PHE A 222 -0.01 -21.53 -7.29
C PHE A 222 0.17 -20.07 -6.85
N MET A 223 0.83 -19.80 -5.71
CA MET A 223 1.15 -18.43 -5.26
C MET A 223 1.78 -17.52 -6.34
N PRO A 224 2.71 -17.98 -7.19
CA PRO A 224 3.32 -17.15 -8.22
C PRO A 224 2.32 -16.57 -9.22
N LEU A 225 1.17 -17.23 -9.45
CA LEU A 225 0.10 -16.74 -10.33
C LEU A 225 -0.56 -15.45 -9.81
N LEU A 226 -0.31 -15.07 -8.55
CA LEU A 226 -0.75 -13.79 -8.00
C LEU A 226 0.14 -12.61 -8.46
N LEU A 227 1.32 -12.85 -9.03
CA LEU A 227 2.22 -11.79 -9.53
C LEU A 227 1.58 -10.84 -10.57
N PRO A 228 0.89 -11.32 -11.64
CA PRO A 228 0.19 -10.44 -12.59
C PRO A 228 -1.02 -9.72 -11.98
N LEU A 229 -1.56 -10.19 -10.84
CA LEU A 229 -2.61 -9.49 -10.10
C LEU A 229 -2.09 -8.22 -9.43
N ILE A 230 -0.81 -8.16 -9.04
CA ILE A 230 -0.20 -6.99 -8.38
C ILE A 230 -0.37 -5.69 -9.20
N PRO A 231 0.03 -5.60 -10.49
CA PRO A 231 -0.19 -4.37 -11.27
C PRO A 231 -1.68 -4.04 -11.41
N LEU A 232 -2.55 -5.01 -11.67
CA LEU A 232 -4.00 -4.79 -11.79
C LEU A 232 -4.61 -4.23 -10.50
N LEU A 233 -4.26 -4.83 -9.35
CA LEU A 233 -4.66 -4.34 -8.04
C LEU A 233 -4.08 -2.95 -7.77
N SER A 234 -2.81 -2.70 -8.13
CA SER A 234 -2.18 -1.38 -7.98
C SER A 234 -2.90 -0.28 -8.77
N LEU A 235 -3.44 -0.61 -9.94
CA LEU A 235 -4.22 0.30 -10.76
C LEU A 235 -5.54 0.66 -10.06
N LYS A 236 -6.28 -0.36 -9.61
CA LYS A 236 -7.54 -0.19 -8.87
C LYS A 236 -7.33 0.59 -7.56
N MET A 237 -6.27 0.25 -6.81
CA MET A 237 -5.89 0.97 -5.59
C MET A 237 -5.56 2.43 -5.89
N LYS A 238 -4.72 2.72 -6.90
CA LYS A 238 -4.38 4.11 -7.27
C LYS A 238 -5.60 4.91 -7.71
N LYS A 239 -6.51 4.32 -8.49
CA LYS A 239 -7.80 4.94 -8.86
C LYS A 239 -8.64 5.24 -7.61
N GLY A 240 -8.72 4.29 -6.68
CA GLY A 240 -9.38 4.46 -5.40
C GLY A 240 -8.74 5.54 -4.51
N ASP A 241 -7.41 5.59 -4.46
CA ASP A 241 -6.65 6.57 -3.69
C ASP A 241 -6.80 7.98 -4.24
N ARG A 242 -6.77 8.13 -5.57
CA ARG A 242 -7.05 9.40 -6.24
C ARG A 242 -8.46 9.88 -5.92
N ARG A 243 -9.46 8.99 -6.04
CA ARG A 243 -10.86 9.32 -5.71
C ARG A 243 -11.01 9.76 -4.26
N ARG A 244 -10.58 8.92 -3.31
CA ARG A 244 -10.71 9.19 -1.87
C ARG A 244 -9.95 10.44 -1.46
N GLY A 245 -8.72 10.58 -1.96
CA GLY A 245 -7.87 11.74 -1.67
C GLY A 245 -8.48 13.06 -2.15
N VAL A 246 -9.03 13.11 -3.37
CA VAL A 246 -9.72 14.33 -3.84
C VAL A 246 -11.00 14.58 -3.05
N GLU A 247 -11.82 13.57 -2.76
CA GLU A 247 -13.08 13.72 -2.00
C GLU A 247 -12.87 14.13 -0.52
N GLU A 248 -11.71 13.85 0.05
CA GLU A 248 -11.30 14.33 1.38
C GLU A 248 -10.89 15.80 1.37
N GLU A 249 -10.23 16.25 0.30
CA GLU A 249 -9.71 17.61 0.16
C GLU A 249 -10.75 18.59 -0.39
N LEU A 250 -11.76 18.07 -1.11
CA LEU A 250 -12.78 18.82 -1.82
C LEU A 250 -13.59 19.82 -0.94
N PRO A 251 -14.01 19.50 0.29
CA PRO A 251 -14.75 20.45 1.13
C PRO A 251 -13.94 21.72 1.42
N TYR A 252 -12.64 21.57 1.64
CA TYR A 252 -11.73 22.69 1.90
C TYR A 252 -11.46 23.52 0.65
N LEU A 253 -11.37 22.86 -0.52
CA LEU A 253 -11.31 23.56 -1.81
C LEU A 253 -12.59 24.37 -2.06
N ALA A 254 -13.77 23.77 -1.84
CA ALA A 254 -15.04 24.44 -2.08
C ALA A 254 -15.21 25.68 -1.18
N LEU A 255 -14.84 25.57 0.11
CA LEU A 255 -14.82 26.72 1.02
C LEU A 255 -13.86 27.81 0.56
N TYR A 256 -12.62 27.45 0.22
CA TYR A 256 -11.67 28.44 -0.25
C TYR A 256 -12.14 29.07 -1.56
N ALA A 257 -12.70 28.28 -2.47
CA ALA A 257 -13.24 28.75 -3.73
C ALA A 257 -14.45 29.67 -3.56
N SER A 258 -15.35 29.43 -2.59
CA SER A 258 -16.47 30.36 -2.30
C SER A 258 -15.93 31.73 -1.87
N ILE A 259 -15.02 31.73 -0.90
CA ILE A 259 -14.36 32.93 -0.39
C ILE A 259 -13.60 33.66 -1.52
N ALA A 260 -12.82 32.91 -2.30
CA ALA A 260 -12.03 33.45 -3.41
C ALA A 260 -12.89 34.01 -4.54
N GLN A 261 -14.01 33.34 -4.88
CA GLN A 261 -14.95 33.80 -5.88
C GLN A 261 -15.66 35.09 -5.44
N GLY A 262 -15.96 35.24 -4.14
CA GLY A 262 -16.44 36.51 -3.56
C GLY A 262 -15.43 37.66 -3.69
N MET A 263 -14.15 37.35 -3.86
CA MET A 263 -13.08 38.30 -4.14
C MET A 263 -12.74 38.41 -5.65
N GLY A 264 -13.54 37.83 -6.53
CA GLY A 264 -13.35 37.88 -7.98
C GLY A 264 -12.32 36.89 -8.54
N ILE A 265 -11.86 35.93 -7.75
CA ILE A 265 -10.91 34.91 -8.20
C ILE A 265 -11.68 33.68 -8.73
N PRO A 266 -11.43 33.25 -9.98
CA PRO A 266 -12.13 32.10 -10.56
C PRO A 266 -11.64 30.77 -9.97
N LEU A 267 -12.49 29.73 -10.05
CA LEU A 267 -12.23 28.41 -9.47
C LEU A 267 -10.90 27.78 -9.92
N TYR A 268 -10.51 27.95 -11.19
CA TYR A 268 -9.24 27.43 -11.70
C TYR A 268 -8.05 28.01 -10.91
N GLU A 269 -8.07 29.32 -10.66
CA GLU A 269 -7.00 30.01 -9.94
C GLU A 269 -7.03 29.62 -8.46
N SER A 270 -8.22 29.39 -7.90
CA SER A 270 -8.36 28.85 -6.54
C SER A 270 -7.71 27.46 -6.40
N ILE A 271 -7.94 26.57 -7.37
CA ILE A 271 -7.29 25.24 -7.42
C ILE A 271 -5.77 25.39 -7.51
N ARG A 272 -5.28 26.31 -8.36
CA ARG A 272 -3.86 26.57 -8.56
C ARG A 272 -3.18 27.07 -7.29
N LYS A 273 -3.73 28.09 -6.65
CA LYS A 273 -3.19 28.66 -5.40
C LYS A 273 -3.15 27.64 -4.26
N LEU A 274 -4.25 26.89 -4.08
CA LEU A 274 -4.35 25.89 -3.03
C LEU A 274 -3.37 24.72 -3.24
N ALA A 275 -3.10 24.36 -4.49
CA ALA A 275 -2.13 23.32 -4.86
C ALA A 275 -0.68 23.66 -4.49
N HIS A 276 -0.28 24.94 -4.52
CA HIS A 276 1.10 25.36 -4.21
C HIS A 276 1.44 25.34 -2.71
N THR A 277 0.45 25.20 -1.83
CA THR A 277 0.65 25.18 -0.37
C THR A 277 1.35 23.93 0.15
N GLY A 278 1.29 22.82 -0.60
CA GLY A 278 1.70 21.50 -0.14
C GLY A 278 0.78 20.88 0.93
N LEU A 279 -0.31 21.55 1.34
CA LEU A 279 -1.28 21.04 2.31
C LEU A 279 -2.25 20.01 1.70
N PHE A 280 -2.39 20.01 0.37
CA PHE A 280 -3.39 19.26 -0.39
C PHE A 280 -2.76 18.43 -1.52
N PRO A 281 -2.03 17.34 -1.20
CA PRO A 281 -1.26 16.58 -2.19
C PRO A 281 -2.07 15.99 -3.33
N TYR A 282 -3.38 15.73 -3.15
CA TYR A 282 -4.20 15.17 -4.22
C TYR A 282 -4.70 16.27 -5.16
N LEU A 283 -5.18 17.40 -4.62
CA LEU A 283 -5.52 18.57 -5.42
C LEU A 283 -4.31 19.17 -6.13
N THR A 284 -3.10 19.10 -5.54
CA THR A 284 -1.87 19.49 -6.25
C THR A 284 -1.68 18.70 -7.54
N LYS A 285 -1.94 17.39 -7.54
CA LYS A 285 -1.84 16.57 -8.75
C LYS A 285 -2.89 16.97 -9.79
N GLU A 286 -4.12 17.24 -9.38
CA GLU A 286 -5.18 17.69 -10.29
C GLU A 286 -4.87 19.07 -10.88
N SER A 287 -4.39 20.00 -10.05
CA SER A 287 -3.95 21.32 -10.49
C SER A 287 -2.83 21.24 -11.53
N LEU A 288 -1.83 20.37 -11.34
CA LEU A 288 -0.75 20.20 -12.33
C LEU A 288 -1.28 19.70 -13.68
N ILE A 289 -2.33 18.88 -13.69
CA ILE A 289 -2.95 18.40 -14.93
C ILE A 289 -3.71 19.52 -15.64
N ILE A 290 -4.45 20.33 -14.88
CA ILE A 290 -5.19 21.49 -15.40
C ILE A 290 -4.20 22.53 -15.94
N ASP A 291 -3.18 22.88 -15.16
CA ASP A 291 -2.16 23.87 -15.50
C ASP A 291 -1.36 23.45 -16.74
N ARG A 292 -1.03 22.16 -16.86
CA ARG A 292 -0.44 21.60 -18.09
C ARG A 292 -1.33 21.81 -19.30
N ASN A 293 -2.65 21.60 -19.17
CA ASN A 293 -3.57 21.76 -20.30
C ASN A 293 -3.72 23.23 -20.72
N ILE A 294 -3.59 24.17 -19.78
CA ILE A 294 -3.66 25.61 -20.05
C ILE A 294 -2.33 26.10 -20.62
N ASN A 295 -1.23 25.95 -19.86
CA ASN A 295 0.07 26.55 -20.19
C ASN A 295 0.81 25.82 -21.33
N LEU A 296 0.64 24.50 -21.49
CA LEU A 296 1.34 23.75 -22.55
C LEU A 296 0.47 23.50 -23.78
N ILE A 297 -0.84 23.27 -23.59
CA ILE A 297 -1.74 22.93 -24.71
C ILE A 297 -2.51 24.16 -25.21
N GLY A 298 -2.57 25.25 -24.44
CA GLY A 298 -3.26 26.48 -24.82
C GLY A 298 -4.79 26.37 -24.73
N MET A 299 -5.32 25.50 -23.87
CA MET A 299 -6.77 25.39 -23.66
C MET A 299 -7.28 26.54 -22.78
N ASP A 300 -8.53 26.96 -23.02
CA ASP A 300 -9.20 27.87 -22.09
C ASP A 300 -9.41 27.20 -20.71
N PRO A 301 -9.39 27.96 -19.60
CA PRO A 301 -9.46 27.37 -18.25
C PRO A 301 -10.70 26.51 -18.00
N ALA A 302 -11.87 26.90 -18.53
CA ALA A 302 -13.11 26.16 -18.34
C ALA A 302 -13.07 24.79 -19.05
N THR A 303 -12.63 24.77 -20.31
CA THR A 303 -12.45 23.54 -21.10
C THR A 303 -11.32 22.68 -20.53
N ALA A 304 -10.24 23.28 -20.04
CA ALA A 304 -9.14 22.56 -19.39
C ALA A 304 -9.61 21.81 -18.14
N MET A 305 -10.45 22.45 -17.32
CA MET A 305 -11.09 21.82 -16.17
C MET A 305 -12.03 20.68 -16.60
N ILE A 306 -12.94 20.92 -17.55
CA ILE A 306 -13.88 19.91 -18.09
C ILE A 306 -13.14 18.70 -18.65
N ARG A 307 -12.06 18.92 -19.41
CA ARG A 307 -11.25 17.84 -19.97
C ARG A 307 -10.59 17.00 -18.88
N THR A 308 -10.14 17.64 -17.81
CA THR A 308 -9.51 16.96 -16.67
C THR A 308 -10.52 16.11 -15.90
N ILE A 309 -11.72 16.64 -15.66
CA ILE A 309 -12.73 15.94 -14.87
C ILE A 309 -13.48 14.85 -15.64
N ARG A 310 -13.55 14.89 -16.99
CA ARG A 310 -14.34 13.94 -17.81
C ARG A 310 -14.17 12.47 -17.41
N LYS A 311 -12.92 12.03 -17.22
CA LYS A 311 -12.56 10.65 -16.81
C LYS A 311 -12.13 10.54 -15.34
N HIS A 312 -12.34 11.57 -14.54
CA HIS A 312 -11.99 11.56 -13.13
C HIS A 312 -12.84 10.55 -12.34
N PRO A 313 -12.27 9.81 -11.37
CA PRO A 313 -13.01 8.76 -10.65
C PRO A 313 -13.95 9.29 -9.57
N SER A 314 -13.72 10.50 -9.03
CA SER A 314 -14.65 11.14 -8.09
C SER A 314 -15.84 11.76 -8.81
N ARG A 315 -17.05 11.41 -8.37
CA ARG A 315 -18.31 12.04 -8.83
C ARG A 315 -18.46 13.46 -8.27
N LYS A 316 -18.22 13.65 -6.96
CA LYS A 316 -18.34 14.96 -6.30
C LYS A 316 -17.47 16.04 -6.95
N PHE A 317 -16.24 15.70 -7.34
CA PHE A 317 -15.36 16.63 -8.04
C PHE A 317 -15.84 16.96 -9.47
N LYS A 318 -16.43 15.97 -10.16
CA LYS A 318 -17.08 16.20 -11.46
C LYS A 318 -18.27 17.13 -11.32
N ASP A 319 -19.12 16.88 -10.34
CA ASP A 319 -20.35 17.64 -10.12
C ASP A 319 -20.03 19.11 -9.79
N LEU A 320 -19.01 19.36 -8.97
CA LEU A 320 -18.51 20.71 -8.66
C LEU A 320 -18.07 21.46 -9.93
N VAL A 321 -17.21 20.84 -10.75
CA VAL A 321 -16.64 21.52 -11.92
C VAL A 321 -17.65 21.65 -13.06
N TYR A 322 -18.50 20.64 -13.29
CA TYR A 322 -19.57 20.73 -14.28
C TYR A 322 -20.63 21.76 -13.90
N GLY A 323 -21.07 21.79 -12.63
CA GLY A 323 -22.01 22.80 -12.18
C GLY A 323 -21.42 24.21 -12.25
N TYR A 324 -20.17 24.40 -11.83
CA TYR A 324 -19.48 25.69 -11.95
C TYR A 324 -19.40 26.16 -13.41
N THR A 325 -18.96 25.30 -14.33
CA THR A 325 -18.84 25.67 -15.75
C THR A 325 -20.20 25.85 -16.44
N SER A 326 -21.25 25.17 -15.98
CA SER A 326 -22.61 25.38 -16.46
C SER A 326 -23.12 26.78 -16.08
N ILE A 327 -22.93 27.18 -14.83
CA ILE A 327 -23.36 28.49 -14.32
C ILE A 327 -22.53 29.62 -14.91
N LEU A 328 -21.22 29.37 -15.11
CA LEU A 328 -20.32 30.30 -15.78
C LEU A 328 -20.81 30.60 -17.22
N LYS A 329 -21.27 29.57 -17.94
CA LYS A 329 -21.80 29.72 -19.30
C LYS A 329 -23.17 30.41 -19.34
N SER A 330 -24.01 30.20 -18.32
CA SER A 330 -25.33 30.84 -18.23
C SER A 330 -25.28 32.24 -17.61
N GLY A 331 -24.11 32.72 -17.17
CA GLY A 331 -23.96 34.02 -16.50
C GLY A 331 -24.64 34.11 -15.12
N GLY A 332 -24.80 32.98 -14.43
CA GLY A 332 -25.44 32.94 -13.11
C GLY A 332 -24.50 33.30 -11.95
N ASP A 333 -24.99 33.20 -10.72
CA ASP A 333 -24.23 33.50 -9.51
C ASP A 333 -23.29 32.35 -9.12
N LEU A 334 -22.00 32.52 -9.46
CA LEU A 334 -20.94 31.56 -9.14
C LEU A 334 -20.62 31.50 -7.64
N CYS A 335 -20.77 32.62 -6.92
CA CYS A 335 -20.46 32.70 -5.51
C CYS A 335 -21.45 31.85 -4.72
N ARG A 336 -22.75 32.06 -4.98
CA ARG A 336 -23.83 31.26 -4.37
C ARG A 336 -23.70 29.78 -4.67
N TYR A 337 -23.36 29.40 -5.90
CA TYR A 337 -23.14 28.00 -6.25
C TYR A 337 -22.02 27.34 -5.43
N LEU A 338 -20.87 28.02 -5.30
CA LEU A 338 -19.73 27.51 -4.54
C LEU A 338 -20.04 27.46 -3.03
N GLU A 339 -20.80 28.42 -2.51
CA GLU A 339 -21.27 28.42 -1.12
C GLU A 339 -22.20 27.23 -0.84
N GLU A 340 -23.20 27.00 -1.71
CA GLU A 340 -24.08 25.82 -1.62
C GLU A 340 -23.28 24.52 -1.74
N CYS A 341 -22.30 24.46 -2.64
CA CYS A 341 -21.41 23.32 -2.79
C CYS A 341 -20.56 23.07 -1.53
N ALA A 342 -20.01 24.13 -0.92
CA ALA A 342 -19.23 24.04 0.30
C ALA A 342 -20.09 23.53 1.48
N LYS A 343 -21.32 24.02 1.61
CA LYS A 343 -22.29 23.55 2.62
C LYS A 343 -22.64 22.08 2.43
N ASN A 344 -22.96 21.65 1.21
CA ASN A 344 -23.28 20.26 0.88
C ASN A 344 -22.10 19.31 1.13
N LEU A 345 -20.88 19.73 0.78
CA LEU A 345 -19.67 18.94 1.03
C LEU A 345 -19.30 18.87 2.52
N LEU A 346 -19.62 19.92 3.29
CA LEU A 346 -19.47 19.94 4.73
C LEU A 346 -20.49 19.01 5.42
N SER A 347 -21.76 19.01 4.99
CA SER A 347 -22.76 18.06 5.52
C SER A 347 -22.38 16.61 5.20
N ASP A 348 -21.86 16.35 4.01
CA ASP A 348 -21.32 15.04 3.63
C ASP A 348 -20.11 14.66 4.50
N LEU A 349 -19.25 15.61 4.84
CA LEU A 349 -18.14 15.39 5.76
C LEU A 349 -18.66 15.06 7.16
N LYS A 350 -19.64 15.81 7.69
CA LYS A 350 -20.30 15.54 8.98
C LYS A 350 -20.89 14.12 9.01
N PHE A 351 -21.61 13.73 7.96
CA PHE A 351 -22.18 12.38 7.84
C PHE A 351 -21.12 11.29 7.81
N ARG A 352 -20.00 11.48 7.09
CA ARG A 352 -18.87 10.51 7.07
C ARG A 352 -18.23 10.34 8.44
N TRP A 353 -18.11 11.42 9.22
CA TRP A 353 -17.60 11.34 10.60
C TRP A 353 -18.51 10.49 11.49
N LYS A 354 -19.83 10.66 11.38
CA LYS A 354 -20.81 9.85 12.10
C LYS A 354 -20.77 8.38 11.67
N LEU A 355 -20.82 8.11 10.36
CA LEU A 355 -20.72 6.74 9.82
C LEU A 355 -19.43 6.04 10.25
N TYR A 356 -18.30 6.75 10.22
CA TYR A 356 -17.04 6.20 10.71
C TYR A 356 -17.13 5.84 12.18
N ALA A 357 -17.74 6.69 13.02
CA ALA A 357 -17.89 6.42 14.44
C ALA A 357 -18.74 5.16 14.69
N ASP A 358 -19.88 5.05 14.03
CA ASP A 358 -20.77 3.88 14.15
C ASP A 358 -20.06 2.60 13.67
N GLN A 359 -19.45 2.63 12.48
CA GLN A 359 -18.78 1.46 11.90
C GLN A 359 -17.54 1.03 12.71
N ALA A 360 -16.72 1.98 13.15
CA ALA A 360 -15.52 1.66 13.93
C ALA A 360 -15.87 1.12 15.32
N THR A 361 -16.93 1.64 15.96
CA THR A 361 -17.47 1.09 17.21
C THR A 361 -17.98 -0.34 17.00
N ASN A 362 -18.79 -0.59 15.97
CA ASN A 362 -19.31 -1.92 15.66
C ASN A 362 -18.19 -2.95 15.38
N ILE A 363 -17.12 -2.53 14.67
CA ILE A 363 -15.93 -3.38 14.46
C ILE A 363 -15.27 -3.71 15.80
N GLY A 364 -15.10 -2.71 16.66
CA GLY A 364 -14.54 -2.89 18.00
C GLY A 364 -15.34 -3.87 18.85
N GLU A 365 -16.65 -3.65 18.96
CA GLU A 365 -17.58 -4.53 19.68
C GLU A 365 -17.55 -5.97 19.14
N SER A 366 -17.61 -6.13 17.82
CA SER A 366 -17.55 -7.45 17.18
C SER A 366 -16.24 -8.17 17.53
N LEU A 367 -15.11 -7.47 17.56
CA LEU A 367 -13.82 -8.06 17.94
C LEU A 367 -13.76 -8.44 19.42
N THR A 368 -14.35 -7.64 20.31
CA THR A 368 -14.45 -8.02 21.73
C THR A 368 -15.20 -9.34 21.88
N ILE A 369 -16.32 -9.50 21.17
CA ILE A 369 -17.13 -10.73 21.18
C ILE A 369 -16.33 -11.89 20.57
N ILE A 370 -15.71 -11.69 19.41
CA ILE A 370 -14.92 -12.73 18.74
C ILE A 370 -13.80 -13.22 19.65
N PHE A 371 -13.01 -12.33 20.24
CA PHE A 371 -11.90 -12.72 21.13
C PHE A 371 -12.37 -13.42 22.40
N LEU A 372 -13.48 -12.97 22.98
CA LEU A 372 -14.06 -13.61 24.15
C LEU A 372 -14.54 -15.02 23.79
N MET A 373 -15.30 -15.16 22.71
CA MET A 373 -15.86 -16.45 22.27
C MET A 373 -14.78 -17.43 21.80
N SER A 374 -13.80 -16.98 21.01
CA SER A 374 -12.71 -17.85 20.55
C SER A 374 -11.90 -18.40 21.71
N THR A 375 -11.60 -17.56 22.71
CA THR A 375 -10.84 -18.01 23.89
C THR A 375 -11.66 -19.01 24.70
N ILE A 376 -12.96 -18.78 24.90
CA ILE A 376 -13.84 -19.74 25.62
C ILE A 376 -13.94 -21.06 24.87
N VAL A 377 -14.20 -21.04 23.57
CA VAL A 377 -14.39 -22.26 22.77
C VAL A 377 -13.11 -23.10 22.77
N ILE A 378 -11.94 -22.46 22.67
CA ILE A 378 -10.65 -23.17 22.71
C ILE A 378 -10.41 -23.79 24.10
N VAL A 379 -10.66 -23.04 25.18
CA VAL A 379 -10.49 -23.56 26.54
C VAL A 379 -11.51 -24.66 26.85
N ALA A 380 -12.78 -24.48 26.50
CA ALA A 380 -13.81 -25.52 26.65
C ALA A 380 -13.52 -26.77 25.79
N GLY A 381 -12.93 -26.59 24.60
CA GLY A 381 -12.50 -27.71 23.75
C GLY A 381 -11.47 -28.63 24.41
N SER A 382 -10.77 -28.16 25.44
CA SER A 382 -9.84 -29.00 26.19
C SER A 382 -10.52 -30.02 27.11
N MET A 383 -11.85 -29.90 27.33
CA MET A 383 -12.67 -30.96 27.92
C MET A 383 -12.77 -32.19 27.01
N ILE A 384 -12.67 -31.99 25.69
CA ILE A 384 -12.81 -33.05 24.69
C ILE A 384 -11.42 -33.60 24.32
N MET A 385 -10.44 -32.73 24.03
CA MET A 385 -9.10 -33.14 23.55
C MET A 385 -7.94 -32.34 24.21
N PRO A 386 -7.47 -32.75 25.40
CA PRO A 386 -6.53 -31.96 26.23
C PRO A 386 -5.15 -31.69 25.61
N ILE A 387 -4.59 -32.65 24.85
CA ILE A 387 -3.23 -32.56 24.32
C ILE A 387 -3.15 -31.54 23.17
N ASN A 388 -4.13 -31.58 22.26
CA ASN A 388 -4.13 -30.71 21.07
C ASN A 388 -4.53 -29.26 21.39
N THR A 389 -5.20 -29.03 22.53
CA THR A 389 -5.67 -27.69 22.88
C THR A 389 -4.58 -26.72 23.26
N VAL A 390 -3.49 -27.15 23.91
CA VAL A 390 -2.37 -26.23 24.22
C VAL A 390 -1.74 -25.73 22.92
N GLU A 391 -1.52 -26.62 21.95
CA GLU A 391 -0.99 -26.25 20.64
C GLU A 391 -1.95 -25.34 19.86
N LEU A 392 -3.26 -25.62 19.91
CA LEU A 392 -4.29 -24.77 19.29
C LEU A 392 -4.30 -23.36 19.91
N LEU A 393 -4.15 -23.26 21.22
CA LEU A 393 -4.16 -22.01 21.96
C LEU A 393 -2.89 -21.18 21.67
N VAL A 394 -1.72 -21.83 21.58
CA VAL A 394 -0.47 -21.19 21.11
C VAL A 394 -0.64 -20.66 19.68
N LYS A 395 -1.16 -21.46 18.75
CA LYS A 395 -1.46 -21.00 17.38
C LYS A 395 -2.44 -19.84 17.36
N TYR A 396 -3.45 -19.87 18.22
CA TYR A 396 -4.41 -18.78 18.35
C TYR A 396 -3.74 -17.47 18.81
N ASN A 397 -2.94 -17.53 19.88
CA ASN A 397 -2.27 -16.37 20.46
C ASN A 397 -1.26 -15.70 19.53
N TYR A 398 -0.43 -16.50 18.84
CA TYR A 398 0.69 -15.95 18.06
C TYR A 398 0.40 -15.79 16.56
N PHE A 399 -0.65 -16.43 16.04
CA PHE A 399 -1.00 -16.34 14.61
C PHE A 399 -2.39 -15.75 14.38
N ILE A 400 -3.44 -16.35 14.93
CA ILE A 400 -4.83 -15.96 14.64
C ILE A 400 -5.14 -14.57 15.20
N LEU A 401 -4.80 -14.33 16.47
CA LEU A 401 -5.10 -13.07 17.14
C LEU A 401 -4.38 -11.88 16.46
N PRO A 402 -3.06 -11.91 16.20
CA PRO A 402 -2.40 -10.88 15.39
C PRO A 402 -3.02 -10.70 14.01
N ALA A 403 -3.35 -11.78 13.29
CA ALA A 403 -4.00 -11.68 11.98
C ALA A 403 -5.36 -10.96 12.06
N MET A 404 -6.17 -11.25 13.08
CA MET A 404 -7.46 -10.57 13.33
C MET A 404 -7.27 -9.09 13.71
N THR A 405 -6.20 -8.74 14.42
CA THR A 405 -5.89 -7.33 14.70
C THR A 405 -5.42 -6.56 13.47
N ILE A 406 -4.60 -7.18 12.62
CA ILE A 406 -4.09 -6.55 11.41
C ILE A 406 -5.22 -6.31 10.41
N THR A 407 -6.10 -7.31 10.25
CA THR A 407 -7.27 -7.19 9.38
C THR A 407 -8.23 -6.11 9.86
N SER A 408 -8.57 -6.08 11.14
CA SER A 408 -9.42 -5.03 11.71
C SER A 408 -8.77 -3.65 11.67
N TYR A 409 -7.49 -3.53 11.98
CA TYR A 409 -6.72 -2.30 11.83
C TYR A 409 -6.79 -1.78 10.39
N SER A 410 -6.64 -2.67 9.40
CA SER A 410 -6.74 -2.33 7.98
C SER A 410 -8.15 -1.85 7.62
N LEU A 411 -9.21 -2.54 8.07
CA LEU A 411 -10.60 -2.13 7.84
C LEU A 411 -10.87 -0.74 8.43
N ILE A 412 -10.47 -0.50 9.69
CA ILE A 412 -10.59 0.81 10.32
C ILE A 412 -9.83 1.86 9.51
N HIS A 413 -8.60 1.57 9.09
CA HIS A 413 -7.80 2.50 8.30
C HIS A 413 -8.43 2.85 6.94
N LEU A 414 -9.14 1.91 6.31
CA LEU A 414 -9.81 2.13 5.03
C LEU A 414 -11.05 3.02 5.13
N ILE A 415 -11.78 2.93 6.26
CA ILE A 415 -13.02 3.71 6.51
C ILE A 415 -12.70 5.07 7.15
N GLN A 416 -11.58 5.16 7.87
CA GLN A 416 -11.16 6.35 8.60
C GLN A 416 -11.03 7.59 7.70
N PRO A 417 -11.71 8.71 8.03
CA PRO A 417 -11.44 10.00 7.40
C PRO A 417 -9.98 10.41 7.65
N LYS A 418 -9.25 10.81 6.61
CA LYS A 418 -7.82 11.15 6.75
C LYS A 418 -7.63 12.43 7.57
N ILE A 419 -6.97 12.29 8.71
CA ILE A 419 -6.42 13.42 9.47
C ILE A 419 -4.96 13.58 9.05
N LYS A 420 -4.58 14.81 8.70
CA LYS A 420 -3.26 15.14 8.14
C LYS A 420 -2.23 15.56 9.22
N ASP A 421 -2.58 15.43 10.49
CA ASP A 421 -1.70 15.71 11.62
C ASP A 421 -0.69 14.58 11.78
N SER A 422 0.58 14.84 11.44
CA SER A 422 1.63 13.84 11.50
C SER A 422 2.42 13.95 12.81
N PHE A 423 2.10 13.11 13.78
CA PHE A 423 2.99 12.85 14.91
C PHE A 423 3.99 11.75 14.55
N LYS A 424 5.28 12.03 14.68
CA LYS A 424 6.35 11.03 14.51
C LYS A 424 7.06 10.85 15.86
N PRO A 425 6.92 9.68 16.52
CA PRO A 425 7.65 9.43 17.76
C PRO A 425 9.15 9.38 17.47
N LYS A 426 9.95 9.92 18.39
CA LYS A 426 11.42 9.84 18.28
C LYS A 426 11.86 8.41 18.65
N LEU A 427 12.57 7.74 17.74
CA LEU A 427 13.07 6.38 17.93
C LEU A 427 13.92 6.23 19.20
N THR A 428 14.67 7.26 19.57
CA THR A 428 15.51 7.27 20.78
C THR A 428 14.71 7.07 22.07
N GLN A 429 13.49 7.62 22.14
CA GLN A 429 12.62 7.49 23.32
C GLN A 429 12.05 6.08 23.45
N LEU A 430 11.78 5.42 22.32
CA LEU A 430 11.35 4.01 22.28
C LEU A 430 12.46 3.07 22.75
N ILE A 431 13.67 3.27 22.23
CA ILE A 431 14.84 2.44 22.56
C ILE A 431 15.19 2.58 24.05
N LEU A 432 15.18 3.81 24.58
CA LEU A 432 15.49 4.09 25.98
C LEU A 432 14.48 3.44 26.95
N ALA A 433 13.23 3.24 26.55
CA ALA A 433 12.23 2.57 27.38
C ALA A 433 12.30 1.04 27.29
N PHE A 434 12.56 0.50 26.10
CA PHE A 434 12.51 -0.93 25.84
C PHE A 434 13.71 -1.71 26.41
N ILE A 435 14.93 -1.18 26.26
CA ILE A 435 16.15 -1.84 26.73
C ILE A 435 16.14 -2.11 28.24
N PRO A 436 15.92 -1.10 29.13
CA PRO A 436 15.96 -1.33 30.57
C PRO A 436 14.82 -2.23 31.05
N THR A 437 13.65 -2.17 30.42
CA THR A 437 12.52 -3.03 30.82
C THR A 437 12.67 -4.47 30.37
N SER A 438 13.23 -4.71 29.19
CA SER A 438 13.61 -6.06 28.78
C SER A 438 14.70 -6.65 29.70
N LEU A 439 15.67 -5.82 30.11
CA LEU A 439 16.77 -6.26 30.99
C LEU A 439 16.26 -6.59 32.40
N THR A 440 15.38 -5.76 32.98
CA THR A 440 14.80 -6.03 34.31
C THR A 440 13.88 -7.24 34.31
N CYS A 441 13.08 -7.44 33.25
CA CYS A 441 12.23 -8.63 33.12
C CYS A 441 13.03 -9.93 32.91
N TYR A 442 14.24 -9.84 32.32
CA TYR A 442 15.13 -10.99 32.19
C TYR A 442 15.73 -11.40 33.55
N ILE A 443 16.13 -10.41 34.36
CA ILE A 443 16.75 -10.64 35.69
C ILE A 443 15.74 -11.22 36.70
N LEU A 444 14.47 -10.81 36.64
CA LEU A 444 13.44 -11.28 37.56
C LEU A 444 12.89 -12.66 37.14
N ILE A 445 12.94 -13.65 38.04
CA ILE A 445 12.36 -14.98 37.85
C ILE A 445 10.84 -14.92 38.13
N ILE A 446 10.09 -14.33 37.21
CA ILE A 446 8.63 -14.18 37.27
C ILE A 446 7.98 -15.05 36.18
N GLU A 447 6.71 -15.44 36.37
CA GLU A 447 5.90 -16.13 35.35
C GLU A 447 5.91 -15.39 33.99
N PRO A 448 5.94 -16.12 32.85
CA PRO A 448 6.08 -15.53 31.52
C PRO A 448 5.03 -14.47 31.18
N TRP A 449 3.78 -14.66 31.61
CA TRP A 449 2.70 -13.72 31.29
C TRP A 449 2.91 -12.36 31.94
N VAL A 450 3.41 -12.30 33.17
CA VAL A 450 3.71 -11.03 33.86
C VAL A 450 4.82 -10.28 33.14
N LYS A 451 5.85 -10.98 32.64
CA LYS A 451 6.95 -10.38 31.87
C LYS A 451 6.43 -9.69 30.61
N THR A 452 5.55 -10.37 29.86
CA THR A 452 4.97 -9.79 28.64
C THR A 452 4.08 -8.58 28.94
N LEU A 453 3.27 -8.65 29.99
CA LEU A 453 2.41 -7.54 30.42
C LEU A 453 3.23 -6.30 30.80
N LEU A 454 4.26 -6.45 31.63
CA LEU A 454 5.12 -5.34 32.06
C LEU A 454 5.85 -4.69 30.88
N CYS A 455 6.31 -5.49 29.92
CA CYS A 455 6.93 -4.99 28.70
C CYS A 455 5.95 -4.14 27.87
N LEU A 456 4.73 -4.64 27.65
CA LEU A 456 3.69 -3.92 26.90
C LEU A 456 3.24 -2.64 27.63
N LEU A 457 3.14 -2.68 28.96
CA LEU A 457 2.80 -1.53 29.78
C LEU A 457 3.87 -0.43 29.66
N CYS A 458 5.15 -0.78 29.79
CA CYS A 458 6.23 0.19 29.66
C CYS A 458 6.28 0.80 28.25
N LEU A 459 6.16 -0.03 27.21
CA LEU A 459 6.10 0.43 25.83
C LEU A 459 4.93 1.42 25.63
N SER A 460 3.78 1.14 26.24
CA SER A 460 2.61 2.01 26.19
C SER A 460 2.88 3.37 26.86
N ILE A 461 3.51 3.41 28.03
CA ILE A 461 3.84 4.68 28.71
C ILE A 461 4.86 5.48 27.90
N ALA A 462 5.90 4.83 27.38
CA ALA A 462 6.98 5.47 26.65
C ALA A 462 6.51 6.24 25.40
N VAL A 463 5.54 5.67 24.67
CA VAL A 463 4.93 6.31 23.50
C VAL A 463 3.95 7.42 23.91
N TYR A 464 3.22 7.22 25.01
CA TYR A 464 2.17 8.14 25.43
C TYR A 464 2.70 9.50 25.91
N VAL A 465 3.77 9.53 26.70
CA VAL A 465 4.32 10.78 27.27
C VAL A 465 4.62 11.87 26.23
N PRO A 466 5.37 11.59 25.14
CA PRO A 466 5.61 12.60 24.10
C PRO A 466 4.35 12.92 23.29
N TYR A 467 3.49 11.91 23.06
CA TYR A 467 2.23 12.10 22.36
C TYR A 467 1.26 13.01 23.13
N TYR A 468 1.19 12.90 24.46
CA TYR A 468 0.32 13.71 25.31
C TYR A 468 0.63 15.21 25.17
N LYS A 469 1.92 15.58 25.19
CA LYS A 469 2.34 16.98 24.99
C LYS A 469 1.90 17.50 23.62
N TYR A 470 2.15 16.73 22.57
CA TYR A 470 1.76 17.08 21.20
C TYR A 470 0.24 17.20 21.05
N SER A 471 -0.51 16.21 21.53
CA SER A 471 -1.96 16.16 21.41
C SER A 471 -2.64 17.28 22.20
N ARG A 472 -2.12 17.65 23.37
CA ARG A 472 -2.66 18.76 24.17
C ARG A 472 -2.48 20.10 23.48
N GLU A 473 -1.32 20.32 22.85
CA GLU A 473 -1.07 21.55 22.09
C GLU A 473 -1.97 21.64 20.86
N VAL A 474 -2.09 20.57 20.08
CA VAL A 474 -2.96 20.53 18.89
C VAL A 474 -4.42 20.75 19.26
N TYR A 475 -4.94 20.02 20.25
CA TYR A 475 -6.32 20.18 20.71
C TYR A 475 -6.57 21.58 21.26
N GLY A 476 -5.63 22.14 22.03
CA GLY A 476 -5.76 23.48 22.60
C GLY A 476 -5.80 24.59 21.54
N ILE A 477 -5.09 24.42 20.43
CA ILE A 477 -5.16 25.33 19.27
C ILE A 477 -6.51 25.17 18.57
N ASP A 478 -6.89 23.95 18.20
CA ASP A 478 -8.14 23.70 17.43
C ASP A 478 -9.39 24.14 18.19
N SER A 479 -9.43 23.97 19.52
CA SER A 479 -10.60 24.30 20.33
C SER A 479 -10.81 25.80 20.53
N SER A 480 -9.75 26.61 20.47
CA SER A 480 -9.79 28.07 20.65
C SER A 480 -9.68 28.84 19.33
N LEU A 481 -9.51 28.13 18.21
CA LEU A 481 -9.37 28.70 16.87
C LEU A 481 -10.61 29.49 16.45
N GLU A 482 -11.80 29.05 16.85
CA GLU A 482 -13.06 29.71 16.52
C GLU A 482 -13.19 31.08 17.19
N ASP A 483 -12.81 31.19 18.46
CA ASP A 483 -12.83 32.44 19.21
C ASP A 483 -11.82 33.44 18.62
N PHE A 484 -10.63 32.96 18.28
CA PHE A 484 -9.61 33.77 17.61
C PHE A 484 -10.08 34.31 16.25
N LEU A 485 -10.73 33.49 15.44
CA LEU A 485 -11.27 33.94 14.16
C LEU A 485 -12.41 34.94 14.35
N ARG A 486 -13.26 34.77 15.38
CA ARG A 486 -14.32 35.72 15.68
C ARG A 486 -13.75 37.11 15.99
N ASP A 487 -12.68 37.16 16.77
CA ASP A 487 -12.03 38.43 17.12
C ASP A 487 -11.35 39.08 15.91
N ILE A 488 -10.77 38.28 15.00
CA ILE A 488 -10.27 38.80 13.71
C ILE A 488 -11.41 39.44 12.91
N ILE A 489 -12.59 38.82 12.87
CA ILE A 489 -13.75 39.39 12.16
C ILE A 489 -14.23 40.67 12.81
N GLU A 490 -14.29 40.74 14.14
CA GLU A 490 -14.64 41.97 14.86
C GLU A 490 -13.68 43.11 14.52
N MET A 491 -12.37 42.85 14.52
CA MET A 491 -11.36 43.83 14.09
C MET A 491 -11.48 44.19 12.61
N ARG A 492 -11.83 43.23 11.76
CA ARG A 492 -12.03 43.45 10.32
C ARG A 492 -13.27 44.30 10.05
N LYS A 493 -14.34 44.16 10.84
CA LYS A 493 -15.54 45.02 10.83
C LYS A 493 -15.21 46.47 11.19
N ILE A 494 -14.22 46.69 12.06
CA ILE A 494 -13.68 48.02 12.42
C ILE A 494 -12.76 48.59 11.31
N GLY A 495 -12.33 47.76 10.35
CA GLY A 495 -11.50 48.18 9.21
C GLY A 495 -10.02 47.82 9.31
N TYR A 496 -9.59 47.10 10.36
CA TYR A 496 -8.21 46.62 10.46
C TYR A 496 -7.90 45.52 9.41
N SER A 497 -6.69 45.53 8.84
CA SER A 497 -6.18 44.39 8.07
C SER A 497 -5.95 43.17 8.96
N VAL A 498 -5.90 41.97 8.37
CA VAL A 498 -5.73 40.72 9.13
C VAL A 498 -4.42 40.72 9.92
N SER A 499 -3.30 41.14 9.33
CA SER A 499 -2.03 41.27 10.07
C SER A 499 -2.13 42.26 11.24
N LYS A 500 -2.79 43.41 11.05
CA LYS A 500 -2.97 44.41 12.13
C LYS A 500 -3.87 43.87 13.24
N ALA A 501 -4.92 43.14 12.89
CA ALA A 501 -5.80 42.49 13.85
C ALA A 501 -5.03 41.47 14.71
N ILE A 502 -4.17 40.64 14.10
CA ILE A 502 -3.33 39.68 14.83
C ILE A 502 -2.34 40.39 15.76
N LEU A 503 -1.73 41.50 15.33
CA LEU A 503 -0.84 42.29 16.19
C LEU A 503 -1.57 42.87 17.40
N TYR A 504 -2.79 43.38 17.20
CA TYR A 504 -3.62 43.94 18.27
C TYR A 504 -4.09 42.85 19.26
N ILE A 505 -4.61 41.74 18.75
CA ILE A 505 -5.07 40.59 19.55
C ILE A 505 -3.92 40.03 20.39
N SER A 506 -2.72 39.92 19.82
CA SER A 506 -1.53 39.40 20.50
C SER A 506 -1.15 40.18 21.77
N SER A 507 -1.57 41.43 21.92
CA SER A 507 -1.27 42.26 23.09
C SER A 507 -2.43 42.39 24.08
N GLN A 508 -3.67 42.23 23.65
CA GLN A 508 -4.86 42.56 24.44
C GLN A 508 -5.61 41.35 24.99
N ARG A 509 -5.55 40.19 24.31
CA ARG A 509 -6.36 39.02 24.66
C ARG A 509 -5.51 37.76 24.81
N ASN A 510 -5.83 37.00 25.85
CA ASN A 510 -5.31 35.65 26.07
C ASN A 510 -6.42 34.63 25.79
N TYR A 511 -6.08 33.52 25.15
CA TYR A 511 -7.00 32.41 24.91
C TYR A 511 -6.56 31.21 25.74
N ASN A 512 -5.55 30.51 25.24
CA ASN A 512 -4.97 29.32 25.87
C ASN A 512 -3.47 29.35 25.59
N LYS A 513 -2.67 28.89 26.54
CA LYS A 513 -1.20 28.87 26.46
C LYS A 513 -0.66 28.39 25.10
N SER A 514 -1.29 27.37 24.51
CA SER A 514 -0.91 26.84 23.19
C SER A 514 -1.21 27.79 22.04
N LEU A 515 -2.41 28.37 21.99
CA LEU A 515 -2.77 29.34 20.95
C LEU A 515 -2.03 30.67 21.14
N ASP A 516 -1.88 31.15 22.36
CA ASP A 516 -1.15 32.39 22.67
C ASP A 516 0.32 32.27 22.23
N SER A 517 0.93 31.09 22.39
CA SER A 517 2.28 30.83 21.89
C SER A 517 2.36 30.93 20.36
N LEU A 518 1.33 30.46 19.65
CA LEU A 518 1.21 30.55 18.21
C LEU A 518 0.99 32.01 17.79
N ILE A 519 0.07 32.74 18.42
CA ILE A 519 -0.23 34.15 18.12
C ILE A 519 1.02 35.02 18.36
N LYS A 520 1.78 34.78 19.43
CA LYS A 520 3.06 35.47 19.67
C LYS A 520 4.11 35.17 18.60
N ALA A 521 4.17 33.93 18.12
CA ALA A 521 5.04 33.58 17.00
C ALA A 521 4.57 34.22 15.68
N LEU A 522 3.26 34.34 15.47
CA LEU A 522 2.71 35.05 14.31
C LEU A 522 3.02 36.54 14.38
N SER A 523 2.81 37.18 15.54
CA SER A 523 3.05 38.61 15.71
C SER A 523 4.53 38.96 15.53
N SER A 524 5.45 38.10 15.97
CA SER A 524 6.89 38.29 15.69
C SER A 524 7.21 38.17 14.20
N ILE A 525 6.64 37.20 13.49
CA ILE A 525 6.81 37.05 12.03
C ILE A 525 6.27 38.28 11.30
N ILE A 526 5.08 38.76 11.67
CA ILE A 526 4.44 39.93 11.04
C ILE A 526 5.27 41.20 11.28
N ARG A 527 5.81 41.40 12.49
CA ARG A 527 6.68 42.55 12.80
C ARG A 527 7.97 42.55 11.96
N VAL A 528 8.51 41.38 11.64
CA VAL A 528 9.76 41.24 10.88
C VAL A 528 9.52 41.30 9.37
N LYS A 529 8.58 40.51 8.85
CA LYS A 529 8.34 40.37 7.41
C LYS A 529 7.31 41.35 6.84
N GLY A 530 6.52 41.99 7.70
CA GLY A 530 5.41 42.87 7.29
C GLY A 530 4.21 42.15 6.66
N SER A 531 4.19 40.80 6.64
CA SER A 531 3.15 40.00 5.98
C SER A 531 2.97 38.63 6.63
N LEU A 532 1.78 38.03 6.45
CA LEU A 532 1.42 36.65 6.83
C LEU A 532 2.03 35.57 5.91
N ILE A 533 2.88 35.93 4.94
CA ILE A 533 3.55 34.96 4.07
C ILE A 533 4.35 33.95 4.91
N ASP A 534 4.10 32.66 4.67
CA ASP A 534 4.63 31.50 5.40
C ASP A 534 4.13 31.32 6.85
N ALA A 535 3.28 32.20 7.38
CA ALA A 535 2.76 32.12 8.75
C ALA A 535 2.09 30.78 9.06
N TYR A 536 1.40 30.20 8.07
CA TYR A 536 0.73 28.92 8.22
C TYR A 536 1.71 27.77 8.53
N LYS A 537 2.99 27.85 8.16
CA LYS A 537 3.98 26.78 8.45
C LYS A 537 4.28 26.64 9.94
N THR A 538 4.05 27.69 10.72
CA THR A 538 4.29 27.73 12.18
C THR A 538 3.25 26.94 12.97
N ALA A 539 2.03 26.80 12.45
CA ALA A 539 0.98 26.05 13.11
C ALA A 539 1.27 24.54 13.13
N LYS A 540 0.95 23.87 14.25
CA LYS A 540 1.12 22.41 14.37
C LYS A 540 -0.05 21.64 13.78
N SER A 541 -1.28 22.04 14.11
CA SER A 541 -2.52 21.46 13.58
C SER A 541 -2.69 21.76 12.10
N TRP A 542 -3.01 20.75 11.30
CA TRP A 542 -3.32 20.91 9.88
C TRP A 542 -4.52 21.82 9.65
N LEU A 543 -5.55 21.76 10.51
CA LEU A 543 -6.71 22.64 10.40
C LEU A 543 -6.27 24.10 10.57
N SER A 544 -5.46 24.39 11.59
CA SER A 544 -4.91 25.74 11.80
C SER A 544 -3.97 26.19 10.68
N LYS A 545 -3.21 25.28 10.05
CA LYS A 545 -2.42 25.62 8.85
C LYS A 545 -3.33 26.09 7.72
N PHE A 546 -4.42 25.36 7.47
CA PHE A 546 -5.38 25.74 6.45
C PHE A 546 -6.04 27.09 6.77
N THR A 547 -6.48 27.33 8.00
CA THR A 547 -7.14 28.58 8.36
C THR A 547 -6.22 29.79 8.26
N LEU A 548 -4.98 29.69 8.75
CA LEU A 548 -3.98 30.75 8.61
C LEU A 548 -3.61 30.99 7.15
N TRP A 549 -3.60 29.95 6.32
CA TRP A 549 -3.37 30.11 4.89
C TRP A 549 -4.53 30.86 4.21
N VAL A 550 -5.79 30.52 4.52
CA VAL A 550 -6.96 31.26 4.00
C VAL A 550 -6.93 32.72 4.46
N LEU A 551 -6.60 32.98 5.72
CA LEU A 551 -6.44 34.34 6.25
C LEU A 551 -5.35 35.14 5.51
N ASN A 552 -4.23 34.50 5.18
CA ASN A 552 -3.19 35.11 4.37
C ASN A 552 -3.68 35.45 2.96
N GLU A 553 -4.43 34.56 2.31
CA GLU A 553 -5.01 34.85 0.99
C GLU A 553 -5.98 36.03 1.05
N VAL A 554 -6.84 36.09 2.06
CA VAL A 554 -7.75 37.21 2.29
C VAL A 554 -6.99 38.53 2.47
N GLU A 555 -5.87 38.52 3.19
CA GLU A 555 -5.02 39.71 3.35
C GLU A 555 -4.37 40.15 2.04
N LEU A 556 -3.80 39.22 1.27
CA LEU A 556 -3.14 39.53 0.01
C LEU A 556 -4.08 40.18 -1.01
N ILE A 557 -5.35 39.78 -0.99
CA ILE A 557 -6.37 40.32 -1.90
C ILE A 557 -6.96 41.62 -1.34
N GLY A 558 -7.00 41.79 -0.02
CA GLY A 558 -7.35 43.03 0.67
C GLY A 558 -8.82 43.44 0.64
N ASN A 559 -9.61 42.91 -0.31
CA ASN A 559 -11.00 43.28 -0.56
C ASN A 559 -12.03 42.21 -0.14
N ALA A 560 -11.72 41.39 0.86
CA ALA A 560 -12.68 40.38 1.34
C ALA A 560 -13.71 41.03 2.30
N PRO A 561 -15.03 40.94 2.01
CA PRO A 561 -16.04 41.42 2.94
C PRO A 561 -16.03 40.54 4.21
N PRO A 562 -16.32 41.09 5.41
CA PRO A 562 -16.32 40.34 6.66
C PRO A 562 -17.19 39.07 6.63
N ILE A 563 -18.25 39.06 5.82
CA ILE A 563 -19.15 37.91 5.66
C ILE A 563 -18.44 36.65 5.12
N THR A 564 -17.41 36.82 4.28
CA THR A 564 -16.61 35.68 3.76
C THR A 564 -15.78 35.01 4.86
N LEU A 565 -15.37 35.77 5.88
CA LEU A 565 -14.70 35.19 7.04
C LEU A 565 -15.71 34.48 7.98
N GLU A 566 -16.97 34.90 7.99
CA GLU A 566 -18.03 34.20 8.73
C GLU A 566 -18.31 32.81 8.11
N GLU A 567 -18.24 32.67 6.78
CA GLU A 567 -18.26 31.37 6.10
C GLU A 567 -17.12 30.47 6.59
N LEU A 568 -15.89 31.00 6.66
CA LEU A 568 -14.73 30.27 7.18
C LEU A 568 -14.96 29.77 8.62
N ILE A 569 -15.47 30.63 9.51
CA ILE A 569 -15.79 30.25 10.89
C ILE A 569 -16.86 29.15 10.92
N SER A 570 -17.95 29.32 10.17
CA SER A 570 -19.05 28.35 10.14
C SER A 570 -18.58 26.98 9.68
N PHE A 571 -17.66 26.93 8.71
CA PHE A 571 -17.08 25.71 8.21
C PHE A 571 -16.16 25.04 9.24
N ILE A 572 -15.27 25.81 9.87
CA ILE A 572 -14.35 25.31 10.91
C ILE A 572 -15.14 24.76 12.09
N ARG A 573 -16.15 25.51 12.53
CA ARG A 573 -17.09 25.06 13.57
C ARG A 573 -17.75 23.76 13.16
N GLY A 574 -18.27 23.67 11.93
CA GLY A 574 -18.88 22.45 11.43
C GLY A 574 -17.92 21.25 11.42
N VAL A 575 -16.64 21.45 11.11
CA VAL A 575 -15.61 20.41 11.17
C VAL A 575 -15.30 20.01 12.63
N ASN A 576 -15.16 20.98 13.54
CA ASN A 576 -14.90 20.75 14.95
C ASN A 576 -16.07 20.03 15.64
N GLU A 577 -17.31 20.45 15.37
CA GLU A 577 -18.54 19.79 15.81
C GLU A 577 -18.59 18.35 15.32
N ALA A 578 -18.36 18.09 14.03
CA ALA A 578 -18.35 16.74 13.47
C ALA A 578 -17.38 15.81 14.21
N ARG A 579 -16.16 16.31 14.46
CA ARG A 579 -15.12 15.57 15.21
C ARG A 579 -15.55 15.33 16.65
N ARG A 580 -16.14 16.34 17.30
CA ARG A 580 -16.60 16.24 18.69
C ARG A 580 -17.77 15.27 18.84
N GLU A 581 -18.73 15.29 17.92
CA GLU A 581 -19.86 14.36 17.88
C GLU A 581 -19.41 12.93 17.63
N ALA A 582 -18.54 12.70 16.65
CA ALA A 582 -17.94 11.39 16.42
C ALA A 582 -17.19 10.88 17.67
N LYS A 583 -16.46 11.75 18.36
CA LYS A 583 -15.74 11.40 19.60
C LYS A 583 -16.67 11.03 20.75
N LYS A 584 -17.87 11.62 20.82
CA LYS A 584 -18.88 11.25 21.82
C LYS A 584 -19.43 9.83 21.59
N LEU A 585 -19.58 9.40 20.35
CA LEU A 585 -20.03 8.03 20.04
C LEU A 585 -19.01 6.97 20.47
N PHE A 586 -17.72 7.32 20.48
CA PHE A 586 -16.66 6.43 20.92
C PHE A 586 -16.55 6.23 22.45
N THR A 587 -17.24 7.03 23.27
CA THR A 587 -17.09 6.94 24.73
C THR A 587 -17.57 5.60 25.27
N LEU A 588 -18.69 5.07 24.75
CA LEU A 588 -19.23 3.76 25.14
C LEU A 588 -18.25 2.64 24.77
N TYR A 589 -17.68 2.70 23.57
CA TYR A 589 -16.66 1.77 23.13
C TYR A 589 -15.38 1.85 23.99
N GLU A 590 -14.96 3.05 24.37
CA GLU A 590 -13.82 3.25 25.28
C GLU A 590 -14.06 2.60 26.65
N VAL A 591 -15.28 2.75 27.21
CA VAL A 591 -15.67 2.07 28.45
C VAL A 591 -15.62 0.55 28.27
N LEU A 592 -16.19 0.02 27.18
CA LEU A 592 -16.17 -1.41 26.88
C LEU A 592 -14.74 -1.96 26.91
N VAL A 593 -13.80 -1.28 26.26
CA VAL A 593 -12.38 -1.69 26.21
C VAL A 593 -11.76 -1.73 27.61
N TYR A 594 -12.09 -0.81 28.51
CA TYR A 594 -11.59 -0.85 29.88
C TYR A 594 -12.23 -1.94 30.75
N VAL A 595 -13.46 -2.37 30.44
CA VAL A 595 -14.13 -3.46 31.17
C VAL A 595 -13.71 -4.83 30.62
N THR A 596 -13.29 -4.93 29.35
CA THR A 596 -12.89 -6.21 28.72
C THR A 596 -11.84 -7.04 29.48
N PRO A 597 -10.79 -6.46 30.12
CA PRO A 597 -9.85 -7.23 30.95
C PRO A 597 -10.53 -8.06 32.03
N PHE A 598 -11.51 -7.49 32.72
CA PHE A 598 -12.21 -8.16 33.80
C PHE A 598 -13.12 -9.27 33.28
N PHE A 599 -13.86 -9.00 32.20
CA PHE A 599 -14.68 -10.03 31.56
C PHE A 599 -13.83 -11.19 31.02
N LEU A 600 -12.76 -10.89 30.30
CA LEU A 600 -11.84 -11.91 29.77
C LEU A 600 -11.20 -12.70 30.91
N ALA A 601 -10.69 -12.03 31.95
CA ALA A 601 -10.10 -12.70 33.11
C ALA A 601 -11.10 -13.63 33.80
N LEU A 602 -12.29 -13.12 34.16
CA LEU A 602 -13.33 -13.90 34.84
C LEU A 602 -13.76 -15.11 34.01
N VAL A 603 -14.09 -14.90 32.73
CA VAL A 603 -14.66 -15.96 31.90
C VAL A 603 -13.62 -17.02 31.55
N VAL A 604 -12.39 -16.62 31.21
CA VAL A 604 -11.33 -17.56 30.84
C VAL A 604 -10.84 -18.34 32.07
N THR A 605 -10.56 -17.67 33.19
CA THR A 605 -10.19 -18.38 34.42
C THR A 605 -11.34 -19.24 34.94
N GLY A 606 -12.58 -18.76 34.87
CA GLY A 606 -13.78 -19.53 35.21
C GLY A 606 -13.92 -20.80 34.37
N SER A 607 -13.74 -20.70 33.06
CA SER A 607 -13.77 -21.86 32.16
C SER A 607 -12.66 -22.87 32.48
N TYR A 608 -11.47 -22.40 32.87
CA TYR A 608 -10.39 -23.27 33.34
C TYR A 608 -10.74 -23.98 34.65
N TYR A 609 -11.26 -23.27 35.66
CA TYR A 609 -11.66 -23.91 36.93
C TYR A 609 -12.80 -24.91 36.72
N MET A 610 -13.79 -24.60 35.89
CA MET A 610 -14.84 -25.56 35.51
C MET A 610 -14.27 -26.81 34.87
N LEU A 611 -13.23 -26.65 34.04
CA LEU A 611 -12.54 -27.78 33.44
C LEU A 611 -11.76 -28.59 34.47
N VAL A 612 -11.07 -27.95 35.43
CA VAL A 612 -10.39 -28.64 36.53
C VAL A 612 -11.40 -29.45 37.35
N VAL A 613 -12.53 -28.85 37.75
CA VAL A 613 -13.61 -29.56 38.48
C VAL A 613 -14.14 -30.74 37.67
N TYR A 614 -14.39 -30.55 36.36
CA TYR A 614 -14.81 -31.61 35.46
C TYR A 614 -13.77 -32.74 35.35
N SER A 615 -12.49 -32.41 35.23
CA SER A 615 -11.42 -33.41 35.19
C SER A 615 -11.32 -34.20 36.50
N LEU A 616 -11.55 -33.55 37.65
CA LEU A 616 -11.55 -34.20 38.96
C LEU A 616 -12.74 -35.15 39.12
N THR A 617 -13.95 -34.75 38.71
CA THR A 617 -15.13 -35.63 38.74
C THR A 617 -15.00 -36.79 37.77
N LEU A 618 -14.54 -36.52 36.54
CA LEU A 618 -14.31 -37.55 35.54
C LEU A 618 -13.19 -38.51 35.97
N SER A 619 -12.08 -38.02 36.54
CA SER A 619 -11.00 -38.89 37.03
C SER A 619 -11.45 -39.81 38.17
N LYS A 620 -12.34 -39.35 39.06
CA LYS A 620 -12.97 -40.20 40.09
C LYS A 620 -13.83 -41.28 39.44
N ALA A 621 -14.61 -40.93 38.40
CA ALA A 621 -15.43 -41.90 37.67
C ALA A 621 -14.60 -42.90 36.85
N THR A 622 -13.55 -42.46 36.16
CA THR A 622 -12.69 -43.30 35.32
C THR A 622 -11.74 -44.17 36.13
N SER A 623 -11.29 -43.71 37.30
CA SER A 623 -10.47 -44.53 38.22
C SER A 623 -11.26 -45.68 38.84
N ILE A 624 -12.57 -45.51 39.06
CA ILE A 624 -13.48 -46.61 39.45
C ILE A 624 -13.62 -47.64 38.31
N LEU A 625 -13.50 -47.22 37.05
CA LEU A 625 -13.67 -48.05 35.85
C LEU A 625 -12.34 -48.53 35.22
N GLY A 626 -11.18 -48.22 35.82
CA GLY A 626 -9.86 -48.66 35.34
C GLY A 626 -9.33 -47.93 34.09
N PHE A 627 -9.93 -46.80 33.70
CA PHE A 627 -9.49 -45.99 32.55
C PHE A 627 -8.42 -44.95 32.95
N PRO A 628 -7.53 -44.56 32.02
CA PRO A 628 -6.50 -43.55 32.27
C PRO A 628 -7.12 -42.21 32.67
N THR A 629 -6.52 -41.57 33.69
CA THR A 629 -6.97 -40.28 34.21
C THR A 629 -6.62 -39.15 33.24
N ILE A 630 -7.61 -38.32 32.92
CA ILE A 630 -7.41 -37.11 32.13
C ILE A 630 -6.92 -36.01 33.08
N SER A 631 -5.64 -35.65 32.99
CA SER A 631 -5.06 -34.54 33.76
C SER A 631 -5.00 -33.27 32.90
N VAL A 632 -5.33 -32.14 33.50
CA VAL A 632 -5.25 -30.83 32.86
C VAL A 632 -3.79 -30.36 32.88
N PRO A 633 -3.16 -30.07 31.73
CA PRO A 633 -1.81 -29.54 31.72
C PRO A 633 -1.78 -28.15 32.39
N PRO A 634 -0.87 -27.89 33.35
CA PRO A 634 -0.74 -26.56 33.96
C PRO A 634 -0.33 -25.48 32.94
N ALA A 635 0.29 -25.87 31.82
CA ALA A 635 0.61 -25.00 30.70
C ALA A 635 -0.61 -24.35 30.04
N LEU A 636 -1.80 -24.97 30.14
CA LEU A 636 -3.03 -24.43 29.57
C LEU A 636 -3.47 -23.15 30.29
N LEU A 637 -3.27 -23.07 31.61
CA LEU A 637 -3.57 -21.86 32.38
C LEU A 637 -2.62 -20.71 32.00
N SER A 638 -1.32 -20.97 31.84
CA SER A 638 -0.37 -19.93 31.44
C SER A 638 -0.67 -19.39 30.04
N GLU A 639 -1.03 -20.24 29.09
CA GLU A 639 -1.40 -19.82 27.74
C GLU A 639 -2.77 -19.11 27.70
N ALA A 640 -3.72 -19.53 28.53
CA ALA A 640 -4.99 -18.83 28.70
C ALA A 640 -4.79 -17.40 29.26
N LYS A 641 -3.88 -17.23 30.23
CA LYS A 641 -3.46 -15.90 30.73
C LYS A 641 -2.80 -15.05 29.63
N MET A 642 -1.95 -15.66 28.81
CA MET A 642 -1.37 -14.97 27.64
C MET A 642 -2.44 -14.50 26.66
N SER A 643 -3.49 -15.29 26.45
CA SER A 643 -4.62 -14.94 25.58
C SER A 643 -5.34 -13.69 26.05
N ILE A 644 -5.57 -13.55 27.36
CA ILE A 644 -6.22 -12.38 27.97
C ILE A 644 -5.38 -11.12 27.72
N ILE A 645 -4.07 -11.21 27.92
CA ILE A 645 -3.16 -10.06 27.78
C ILE A 645 -3.09 -9.62 26.31
N LEU A 646 -2.87 -10.57 25.40
CA LEU A 646 -2.76 -10.28 23.97
C LEU A 646 -4.07 -9.76 23.39
N SER A 647 -5.23 -10.31 23.78
CA SER A 647 -6.53 -9.85 23.30
C SER A 647 -6.89 -8.47 23.86
N THR A 648 -6.59 -8.20 25.13
CA THR A 648 -6.77 -6.87 25.72
C THR A 648 -5.85 -5.84 25.05
N PHE A 649 -4.58 -6.18 24.83
CA PHE A 649 -3.63 -5.30 24.17
C PHE A 649 -4.07 -4.99 22.73
N ALA A 650 -4.48 -6.02 22.00
CA ALA A 650 -5.07 -5.90 20.68
C ALA A 650 -6.26 -4.93 20.63
N LEU A 651 -7.25 -5.13 21.51
CA LEU A 651 -8.45 -4.29 21.59
C LEU A 651 -8.11 -2.85 21.96
N SER A 652 -7.19 -2.64 22.91
CA SER A 652 -6.79 -1.30 23.32
C SER A 652 -6.01 -0.55 22.24
N VAL A 653 -5.14 -1.22 21.47
CA VAL A 653 -4.44 -0.64 20.31
C VAL A 653 -5.45 -0.22 19.24
N LEU A 654 -6.42 -1.09 18.95
CA LEU A 654 -7.48 -0.77 18.00
C LEU A 654 -8.33 0.40 18.49
N ALA A 655 -8.67 0.44 19.79
CA ALA A 655 -9.40 1.54 20.37
C ALA A 655 -8.64 2.87 20.34
N SER A 656 -7.32 2.83 20.53
CA SER A 656 -6.49 4.00 20.31
C SER A 656 -6.56 4.49 18.87
N LYS A 657 -6.51 3.57 17.90
CA LYS A 657 -6.63 3.90 16.48
C LYS A 657 -8.01 4.45 16.12
N THR A 658 -9.10 3.88 16.60
CA THR A 658 -10.46 4.30 16.25
C THR A 658 -10.77 5.70 16.79
N ILE A 659 -10.47 5.94 18.07
CA ILE A 659 -10.90 7.16 18.78
C ILE A 659 -9.97 8.35 18.52
N ASN A 660 -8.65 8.09 18.48
CA ASN A 660 -7.64 9.13 18.32
C ASN A 660 -7.05 9.16 16.91
N PHE A 661 -7.57 8.35 15.99
CA PHE A 661 -7.18 8.32 14.57
C PHE A 661 -5.73 7.87 14.32
N THR A 662 -5.01 7.59 15.41
CA THR A 662 -3.58 7.32 15.46
C THR A 662 -3.31 6.28 16.54
N VAL A 663 -2.38 5.37 16.27
CA VAL A 663 -1.94 4.37 17.26
C VAL A 663 -1.06 5.01 18.35
N ALA A 664 -0.52 6.19 18.09
CA ALA A 664 0.38 6.89 18.98
C ALA A 664 -0.25 7.25 20.34
N ASN A 665 -1.59 7.29 20.45
CA ASN A 665 -2.22 7.43 21.76
C ASN A 665 -2.25 6.10 22.51
N THR A 666 -1.19 5.73 23.19
CA THR A 666 -1.09 4.45 23.92
C THR A 666 -1.63 4.50 25.35
N LEU A 667 -2.32 5.57 25.77
CA LEU A 667 -2.91 5.65 27.13
C LEU A 667 -3.86 4.49 27.40
N ARG A 668 -4.71 4.16 26.43
CA ARG A 668 -5.71 3.08 26.59
C ARG A 668 -5.04 1.74 26.78
N CYS A 669 -3.97 1.49 26.04
CA CYS A 669 -3.12 0.31 26.21
C CYS A 669 -2.54 0.27 27.63
N GLY A 670 -1.91 1.35 28.09
CA GLY A 670 -1.34 1.42 29.44
C GLY A 670 -2.37 1.16 30.54
N VAL A 671 -3.54 1.81 30.48
CA VAL A 671 -4.63 1.61 31.44
C VAL A 671 -5.17 0.19 31.37
N SER A 672 -5.44 -0.34 30.17
CA SER A 672 -5.94 -1.71 30.01
C SER A 672 -4.96 -2.76 30.51
N MET A 673 -3.65 -2.57 30.34
CA MET A 673 -2.61 -3.47 30.88
C MET A 673 -2.57 -3.41 32.42
N LEU A 674 -2.70 -2.23 33.01
CA LEU A 674 -2.83 -2.09 34.47
C LEU A 674 -4.09 -2.81 34.99
N LEU A 675 -5.22 -2.67 34.30
CA LEU A 675 -6.45 -3.36 34.65
C LEU A 675 -6.30 -4.88 34.51
N THR A 676 -5.62 -5.39 33.46
CA THR A 676 -5.35 -6.84 33.35
C THR A 676 -4.48 -7.38 34.48
N LEU A 677 -3.51 -6.60 34.95
CA LEU A 677 -2.63 -7.00 36.06
C LEU A 677 -3.42 -7.20 37.36
N ILE A 678 -4.48 -6.42 37.57
CA ILE A 678 -5.38 -6.54 38.72
C ILE A 678 -6.43 -7.63 38.47
N ALA A 679 -6.99 -7.70 37.26
CA ALA A 679 -8.09 -8.58 36.90
C ALA A 679 -7.72 -10.08 37.00
N ILE A 680 -6.54 -10.49 36.55
CA ILE A 680 -6.15 -11.91 36.57
C ILE A 680 -6.08 -12.45 38.01
N PRO A 681 -5.29 -11.87 38.95
CA PRO A 681 -5.24 -12.35 40.33
C PRO A 681 -6.58 -12.29 41.06
N THR A 682 -7.36 -11.20 40.86
CA THR A 682 -8.67 -11.04 41.50
C THR A 682 -9.69 -12.06 41.01
N SER A 683 -9.68 -12.40 39.72
CA SER A 683 -10.53 -13.47 39.19
C SER A 683 -10.18 -14.83 39.78
N GLU A 684 -8.89 -15.13 39.97
CA GLU A 684 -8.46 -16.38 40.59
C GLU A 684 -8.87 -16.48 42.05
N THR A 685 -8.71 -15.42 42.85
CA THR A 685 -9.10 -15.45 44.27
C THR A 685 -10.61 -15.59 44.42
N LEU A 686 -11.38 -14.87 43.60
CA LEU A 686 -12.85 -14.93 43.61
C LEU A 686 -13.37 -16.32 43.23
N LEU A 687 -12.80 -16.94 42.19
CA LEU A 687 -13.22 -18.27 41.76
C LEU A 687 -12.77 -19.37 42.74
N LYS A 688 -11.59 -19.25 43.35
CA LYS A 688 -11.16 -20.15 44.43
C LYS A 688 -12.15 -20.14 45.60
N LEU A 689 -12.68 -18.97 45.98
CA LEU A 689 -13.70 -18.86 47.03
C LEU A 689 -15.04 -19.47 46.63
N LEU A 690 -15.42 -19.38 45.35
CA LEU A 690 -16.67 -19.95 44.84
C LEU A 690 -16.62 -21.48 44.70
N PHE A 691 -15.47 -22.05 44.33
CA PHE A 691 -15.28 -23.49 44.15
C PHE A 691 -14.65 -24.21 45.36
N SER A 692 -14.41 -23.51 46.47
CA SER A 692 -13.96 -24.13 47.74
C SER A 692 -15.10 -24.71 48.59
N PHE A 693 -16.31 -24.73 48.06
CA PHE A 693 -17.46 -25.54 48.52
C PHE A 693 -17.71 -26.66 47.52
#